data_AF-A0A371XWS2-F1
#
_entry.id   AF-A0A371XWS2-F1
#
_cell.length_a   1.000
_cell.length_b   1.000
_cell.length_c   1.000
_cell.angle_alpha   90.00
_cell.angle_beta   90.00
_cell.angle_gamma   90.00
#
_symmetry.space_group_name_H-M   'P 1'
#
loop_
_entity.id
_entity.type
_entity.pdbx_description
1 polymer ?
#
loop_
_entity_poly.entity_id
_entity_poly.type
_entity_poly.pdbx_seq_one_letter_code
_entity_poly.pdbx_strand_id
1 'polypeptide(L)'
;MWLRQVSGERRLRAAATRTAGALVATATALTALGAAAPASADVVAPFTKRYDESLYGDFVTIGNTVMGCPAASAEPAARCAAAAGRGGDDGTFVMRRVNTARTTAGYGSSTGRVTIPPGAKVAYARLFFGGNDGTYRAPSGARLARCDISGADARPSPGAPLAAVPVLGVNGGAAARVSVEDLVQDPATTDGPHYYTGEADVTSMFAGVTGTGVPVPVAVGGIWAPDGKGCVAGWSMTVVYKYGAPNAEYAPERRNVYVYGGHVLQRSGSPATTIGVDGFHRAGGGKVRAGVTAYEGGWNTLGDRFLVDGRNITEAHTGSTDDFSLGEGDGAVAPKTVDNLGVDAKAFELPAGTVPPGATSTELTFTTEGDTHVPSALALSVPVPDLEVIKTASPKAAGPGDTLTYTVMVRNTSSLDYPNVRFSDDLTGHLDDAAYNGDVRTDLGHVSYSAPRIGYTGDIPAGRTATVTYSVKLHDPVRGDGKLPNDIAVQSPRSNCAAGSTDPSCGTAPEIEKPQPPAPPALRITNVPERPAVPPCEETGNTVTIADFSARKRTGAAVEWPVTAGSAPVASAGSVTKRGSVYVWKGDVAAHGKVVITQRVKASCTTGEATAITVTAGVPRTNCPKAPRGGDDPCTSVITARREQARPAPPQDSHRQHGSALADTGDSDTLLYGGLAGALCGLGVLAVAAARSRRD
;
A
#
# COMPACT_ATOMS: atom_id res chain seq x y z
N MET A 1 64.13 14.40 -1.05
CA MET A 1 65.20 14.24 -0.04
C MET A 1 64.57 13.49 1.14
N TRP A 2 64.92 12.20 1.27
CA TRP A 2 64.70 11.24 2.38
C TRP A 2 63.26 11.03 2.93
N LEU A 3 62.44 10.03 2.56
CA LEU A 3 62.43 8.54 2.68
C LEU A 3 62.05 7.91 4.05
N ARG A 4 61.10 6.95 3.96
CA ARG A 4 60.71 5.80 4.84
C ARG A 4 59.65 6.12 5.92
N GLN A 5 58.40 5.64 5.87
CA GLN A 5 57.84 4.28 5.66
C GLN A 5 58.27 3.28 6.74
N VAL A 6 57.33 2.73 7.52
CA VAL A 6 57.00 1.29 7.59
C VAL A 6 55.90 1.01 8.63
N SER A 7 54.93 0.23 8.16
CA SER A 7 53.84 -0.49 8.80
C SER A 7 54.23 -1.52 9.87
N GLY A 8 53.31 -1.89 10.75
CA GLY A 8 53.41 -3.11 11.54
C GLY A 8 52.13 -3.48 12.29
N GLU A 9 51.25 -4.25 11.64
CA GLU A 9 50.25 -5.07 12.31
C GLU A 9 50.92 -6.25 13.04
N ARG A 10 50.41 -6.64 14.22
CA ARG A 10 50.43 -8.03 14.69
C ARG A 10 49.33 -8.28 15.73
N ARG A 11 48.39 -9.14 15.32
CA ARG A 11 47.41 -9.87 16.15
C ARG A 11 48.14 -10.75 17.19
N LEU A 12 47.53 -10.98 18.35
CA LEU A 12 47.46 -12.32 19.00
C LEU A 12 46.53 -12.35 20.22
N ARG A 13 45.42 -13.06 20.02
CA ARG A 13 44.76 -14.09 20.87
C ARG A 13 44.27 -13.79 22.30
N ALA A 14 42.99 -14.15 22.43
CA ALA A 14 42.22 -14.38 23.65
C ALA A 14 42.76 -15.50 24.55
N ALA A 15 42.47 -15.38 25.85
CA ALA A 15 42.23 -16.51 26.75
C ALA A 15 41.25 -16.07 27.85
N ALA A 16 40.15 -16.81 27.98
CA ALA A 16 39.16 -16.68 29.03
C ALA A 16 39.44 -17.74 30.11
N THR A 17 39.33 -17.40 31.40
CA THR A 17 38.79 -18.32 32.43
C THR A 17 38.38 -17.60 33.71
N ARG A 18 37.24 -18.03 34.25
CA ARG A 18 36.57 -17.62 35.49
C ARG A 18 37.32 -18.14 36.73
N THR A 19 37.27 -17.42 37.85
CA THR A 19 36.77 -17.92 39.15
C THR A 19 36.70 -16.81 40.21
N ALA A 20 35.80 -17.02 41.16
CA ALA A 20 35.17 -16.07 42.06
C ALA A 20 35.97 -15.67 43.32
N GLY A 21 35.53 -14.56 43.93
CA GLY A 21 35.37 -14.47 45.39
C GLY A 21 36.40 -13.63 46.15
N ALA A 22 36.06 -12.39 46.46
CA ALA A 22 36.36 -11.75 47.74
C ALA A 22 35.61 -10.41 47.84
N LEU A 23 34.55 -10.39 48.65
CA LEU A 23 33.95 -9.16 49.16
C LEU A 23 34.93 -8.52 50.15
N VAL A 24 35.48 -7.37 49.81
CA VAL A 24 36.14 -6.46 50.76
C VAL A 24 35.43 -5.13 50.67
N ALA A 25 34.73 -4.77 51.74
CA ALA A 25 34.10 -3.47 51.90
C ALA A 25 35.19 -2.42 52.17
N THR A 26 35.47 -1.58 51.17
CA THR A 26 36.24 -0.34 51.35
C THR A 26 35.28 0.84 51.28
N ALA A 27 35.11 1.52 52.41
CA ALA A 27 34.45 2.81 52.50
C ALA A 27 35.32 3.87 51.80
N THR A 28 34.91 4.28 50.60
CA THR A 28 35.42 5.50 49.95
C THR A 28 34.42 6.62 50.17
N ALA A 29 34.86 7.66 50.88
CA ALA A 29 34.18 8.94 50.96
C ALA A 29 34.12 9.54 49.54
N LEU A 30 32.94 9.50 48.92
CA LEU A 30 32.67 10.30 47.73
C LEU A 30 32.48 11.75 48.18
N THR A 31 33.45 12.59 47.88
CA THR A 31 33.20 14.01 47.61
C THR A 31 32.19 14.07 46.46
N ALA A 32 30.95 14.42 46.76
CA ALA A 32 29.92 14.71 45.78
C ALA A 32 30.30 15.97 45.00
N LEU A 33 31.09 15.82 43.94
CA LEU A 33 31.02 16.72 42.80
C LEU A 33 29.63 16.48 42.19
N GLY A 34 28.68 17.34 42.55
CA GLY A 34 27.37 17.37 41.90
C GLY A 34 27.60 17.59 40.41
N ALA A 35 27.45 16.53 39.62
CA ALA A 35 27.23 16.69 38.19
C ALA A 35 25.94 17.49 38.06
N ALA A 36 26.06 18.75 37.63
CA ALA A 36 24.90 19.51 37.21
C ALA A 36 24.19 18.66 36.15
N ALA A 37 22.96 18.25 36.43
CA ALA A 37 22.10 17.72 35.40
C ALA A 37 22.07 18.76 34.28
N PRO A 38 22.16 18.37 32.99
CA PRO A 38 21.92 19.33 31.93
C PRO A 38 20.56 19.97 32.19
N ALA A 39 20.49 21.29 32.18
CA ALA A 39 19.22 22.02 32.21
C ALA A 39 18.33 21.36 31.14
N SER A 40 17.09 21.00 31.48
CA SER A 40 16.08 20.60 30.48
C SER A 40 15.30 21.84 30.12
N ALA A 41 14.77 21.94 28.90
CA ALA A 41 13.69 22.89 28.67
C ALA A 41 12.52 22.48 29.58
N ASP A 42 11.76 23.45 30.10
CA ASP A 42 10.56 23.16 30.87
C ASP A 42 9.45 22.79 29.87
N VAL A 43 9.55 21.56 29.34
CA VAL A 43 8.53 20.96 28.50
C VAL A 43 7.41 20.49 29.41
N VAL A 44 6.43 21.36 29.62
CA VAL A 44 5.24 21.04 30.42
C VAL A 44 4.32 20.08 29.66
N ALA A 45 4.15 20.31 28.36
CA ALA A 45 3.49 19.39 27.45
C ALA A 45 4.27 19.30 26.12
N PRO A 46 4.81 18.13 25.74
CA PRO A 46 5.56 18.00 24.50
C PRO A 46 4.66 18.23 23.30
N PHE A 47 5.24 18.78 22.23
CA PHE A 47 4.53 18.90 20.95
C PHE A 47 4.08 17.53 20.47
N THR A 48 2.79 17.40 20.23
CA THR A 48 2.17 16.16 19.76
C THR A 48 1.27 16.44 18.57
N LYS A 49 1.26 15.50 17.62
CA LYS A 49 0.57 15.62 16.34
C LYS A 49 -0.94 15.67 16.55
N ARG A 50 -1.62 16.63 15.92
CA ARG A 50 -3.07 16.86 15.95
C ARG A 50 -3.75 16.65 14.61
N TYR A 51 -3.00 16.87 13.54
CA TYR A 51 -3.46 16.65 12.17
C TYR A 51 -2.30 16.16 11.31
N ASP A 52 -2.59 15.23 10.41
CA ASP A 52 -1.67 14.65 9.42
C ASP A 52 -2.50 14.07 8.27
N GLU A 53 -2.58 14.82 7.18
CA GLU A 53 -3.29 14.40 5.97
C GLU A 53 -2.50 14.85 4.75
N SER A 54 -2.59 14.05 3.69
CA SER A 54 -2.10 14.43 2.37
C SER A 54 -3.24 14.83 1.45
N LEU A 55 -3.26 16.10 1.04
CA LEU A 55 -4.40 16.72 0.36
C LEU A 55 -3.96 17.72 -0.70
N TYR A 56 -4.86 18.05 -1.63
CA TYR A 56 -4.70 19.22 -2.50
C TYR A 56 -5.19 20.43 -1.74
N GLY A 57 -4.29 21.17 -1.10
CA GLY A 57 -4.62 22.28 -0.24
C GLY A 57 -3.48 22.58 0.71
N ASP A 58 -3.73 23.45 1.67
CA ASP A 58 -2.70 23.96 2.58
C ASP A 58 -3.36 24.46 3.88
N PHE A 59 -2.60 25.19 4.70
CA PHE A 59 -3.14 25.86 5.88
C PHE A 59 -2.96 27.38 5.85
N VAL A 60 -3.75 28.03 6.72
CA VAL A 60 -3.63 29.43 7.13
C VAL A 60 -3.56 29.46 8.65
N THR A 61 -2.67 30.29 9.20
CA THR A 61 -2.62 30.60 10.63
C THR A 61 -3.08 32.03 10.81
N ILE A 62 -3.97 32.27 11.76
CA ILE A 62 -4.39 33.61 12.18
C ILE A 62 -4.33 33.69 13.70
N GLY A 63 -4.26 34.90 14.26
CA GLY A 63 -4.37 35.08 15.70
C GLY A 63 -4.56 36.53 16.09
N ASN A 64 -4.90 36.76 17.36
CA ASN A 64 -5.04 38.09 17.91
C ASN A 64 -4.84 38.07 19.43
N THR A 65 -4.26 39.14 19.95
CA THR A 65 -4.22 39.42 21.38
C THR A 65 -5.62 39.67 21.95
N VAL A 66 -5.77 39.38 23.23
CA VAL A 66 -6.91 39.84 24.04
C VAL A 66 -6.47 40.87 25.09
N MET A 67 -5.26 41.39 24.94
CA MET A 67 -4.71 42.48 25.73
C MET A 67 -4.76 43.80 24.95
N GLY A 68 -4.55 44.90 25.65
CA GLY A 68 -4.57 46.24 25.10
C GLY A 68 -4.11 47.28 26.11
N CYS A 69 -4.06 48.52 25.64
CA CYS A 69 -3.57 49.63 26.44
C CYS A 69 -4.56 50.10 27.50
N PRO A 70 -4.06 50.55 28.67
CA PRO A 70 -4.92 51.06 29.72
C PRO A 70 -5.53 52.39 29.30
N ALA A 71 -6.78 52.62 29.69
CA ALA A 71 -7.46 53.91 29.50
C ALA A 71 -7.03 55.01 30.51
N ALA A 72 -5.89 54.83 31.19
CA ALA A 72 -5.43 55.66 32.32
C ALA A 72 -4.86 57.02 31.87
N SER A 73 -4.13 57.73 32.75
CA SER A 73 -3.47 59.01 32.43
C SER A 73 -2.64 58.92 31.15
N ALA A 74 -2.48 60.05 30.45
CA ALA A 74 -1.93 60.09 29.09
C ALA A 74 -0.57 59.38 28.94
N GLU A 75 0.27 59.37 29.98
CA GLU A 75 1.64 58.84 29.89
C GLU A 75 1.72 57.30 29.87
N PRO A 76 1.14 56.53 30.82
CA PRO A 76 1.08 55.06 30.71
C PRO A 76 0.37 54.57 29.45
N ALA A 77 -0.69 55.26 29.03
CA ALA A 77 -1.41 54.94 27.79
C ALA A 77 -0.53 55.19 26.55
N ALA A 78 0.23 56.28 26.53
CA ALA A 78 1.15 56.61 25.44
C ALA A 78 2.32 55.63 25.32
N ARG A 79 2.90 55.17 26.45
CA ARG A 79 3.97 54.16 26.43
C ARG A 79 3.49 52.83 25.86
N CYS A 80 2.32 52.38 26.30
CA CYS A 80 1.70 51.18 25.72
C CYS A 80 1.39 51.36 24.23
N ALA A 81 0.81 52.50 23.83
CA ALA A 81 0.48 52.76 22.44
C ALA A 81 1.73 52.82 21.55
N ALA A 82 2.85 53.33 22.07
CA ALA A 82 4.13 53.31 21.38
C ALA A 82 4.61 51.88 21.15
N ALA A 83 4.62 51.03 22.16
CA ALA A 83 5.02 49.63 22.03
C ALA A 83 4.08 48.81 21.13
N ALA A 84 2.76 48.99 21.25
CA ALA A 84 1.78 48.44 20.30
C ALA A 84 2.02 48.87 18.83
N GLY A 85 2.76 49.96 18.64
CA GLY A 85 3.25 50.48 17.36
C GLY A 85 4.72 50.16 17.06
N ARG A 86 5.34 49.20 17.77
CA ARG A 86 6.77 48.81 17.67
C ARG A 86 7.78 49.90 18.08
N GLY A 87 7.36 50.81 18.96
CA GLY A 87 8.19 51.89 19.52
C GLY A 87 8.82 51.58 20.89
N GLY A 88 8.67 50.35 21.40
CA GLY A 88 9.17 49.88 22.70
C GLY A 88 8.76 48.43 22.97
N ASP A 89 9.27 47.86 24.07
CA ASP A 89 9.04 46.47 24.51
C ASP A 89 7.71 46.32 25.28
N ASP A 90 6.92 45.30 24.94
CA ASP A 90 5.60 45.00 25.48
C ASP A 90 5.59 44.49 26.94
N GLY A 91 6.73 43.99 27.44
CA GLY A 91 6.94 43.64 28.84
C GLY A 91 6.99 44.85 29.80
N THR A 92 7.11 46.08 29.28
CA THR A 92 7.47 47.25 30.10
C THR A 92 6.29 48.08 30.63
N PHE A 93 5.05 47.78 30.24
CA PHE A 93 3.86 48.53 30.66
C PHE A 93 2.70 47.65 31.14
N VAL A 94 1.73 48.31 31.78
CA VAL A 94 0.50 47.67 32.26
C VAL A 94 -0.44 47.41 31.11
N MET A 95 -0.68 46.14 30.81
CA MET A 95 -1.69 45.68 29.87
C MET A 95 -3.04 45.48 30.54
N ARG A 96 -4.11 45.69 29.77
CA ARG A 96 -5.50 45.49 30.18
C ARG A 96 -6.20 44.58 29.19
N ARG A 97 -7.03 43.68 29.71
CA ARG A 97 -7.93 42.88 28.89
C ARG A 97 -8.82 43.76 28.04
N VAL A 98 -8.97 43.38 26.79
CA VAL A 98 -9.96 43.94 25.89
C VAL A 98 -11.11 42.95 25.68
N ASN A 99 -12.30 43.49 25.41
CA ASN A 99 -13.48 42.70 25.08
C ASN A 99 -14.08 43.22 23.77
N THR A 100 -13.26 43.27 22.71
CA THR A 100 -13.64 43.86 21.42
C THR A 100 -14.64 43.00 20.66
N ALA A 101 -14.65 41.68 20.88
CA ALA A 101 -15.66 40.78 20.35
C ALA A 101 -16.97 40.77 21.15
N ARG A 102 -17.02 41.47 22.30
CA ARG A 102 -18.21 41.63 23.18
C ARG A 102 -18.85 40.29 23.57
N THR A 103 -18.02 39.36 24.03
CA THR A 103 -18.45 38.01 24.43
C THR A 103 -18.68 37.92 25.94
N THR A 104 -17.80 37.27 26.69
CA THR A 104 -17.94 37.02 28.13
C THR A 104 -17.35 38.17 28.94
N ALA A 105 -18.17 38.82 29.79
CA ALA A 105 -17.70 39.90 30.66
C ALA A 105 -16.64 39.40 31.66
N GLY A 106 -15.59 40.21 31.86
CA GLY A 106 -14.47 39.89 32.76
C GLY A 106 -13.39 38.98 32.16
N TYR A 107 -13.54 38.57 30.90
CA TYR A 107 -12.56 37.80 30.13
C TYR A 107 -12.10 38.60 28.92
N GLY A 108 -10.95 38.21 28.38
CA GLY A 108 -10.43 38.72 27.12
C GLY A 108 -11.25 38.21 25.93
N SER A 109 -11.47 39.09 24.94
CA SER A 109 -12.00 38.70 23.64
C SER A 109 -11.56 39.62 22.52
N SER A 110 -11.33 39.04 21.34
CA SER A 110 -10.91 39.78 20.15
C SER A 110 -11.38 39.12 18.86
N THR A 111 -11.21 39.83 17.75
CA THR A 111 -11.68 39.40 16.43
C THR A 111 -10.55 39.29 15.43
N GLY A 112 -10.69 38.36 14.49
CA GLY A 112 -9.80 38.17 13.36
C GLY A 112 -10.57 37.81 12.10
N ARG A 113 -9.84 37.56 11.02
CA ARG A 113 -10.39 37.12 9.74
C ARG A 113 -9.49 36.06 9.11
N VAL A 114 -10.09 34.98 8.65
CA VAL A 114 -9.41 33.94 7.88
C VAL A 114 -9.90 33.97 6.44
N THR A 115 -8.99 33.93 5.46
CA THR A 115 -9.36 33.84 4.05
C THR A 115 -9.19 32.40 3.58
N ILE A 116 -10.30 31.78 3.16
CA ILE A 116 -10.29 30.44 2.58
C ILE A 116 -10.30 30.58 1.05
N PRO A 117 -9.32 29.98 0.33
CA PRO A 117 -9.23 30.13 -1.12
C PRO A 117 -10.49 29.71 -1.88
N PRO A 118 -10.86 30.39 -2.98
CA PRO A 118 -12.03 30.08 -3.78
C PRO A 118 -12.16 28.58 -4.14
N GLY A 119 -13.32 28.01 -3.88
CA GLY A 119 -13.65 26.60 -4.18
C GLY A 119 -13.11 25.58 -3.16
N ALA A 120 -12.28 25.99 -2.19
CA ALA A 120 -11.79 25.09 -1.15
C ALA A 120 -12.87 24.83 -0.08
N LYS A 121 -12.70 23.72 0.66
CA LYS A 121 -13.44 23.41 1.89
C LYS A 121 -12.48 23.39 3.07
N VAL A 122 -12.98 23.68 4.26
CA VAL A 122 -12.19 23.47 5.49
C VAL A 122 -12.11 21.97 5.77
N ALA A 123 -10.88 21.46 5.84
CA ALA A 123 -10.59 20.07 6.20
C ALA A 123 -10.43 19.90 7.71
N TYR A 124 -9.83 20.90 8.35
CA TYR A 124 -9.49 20.90 9.76
C TYR A 124 -9.36 22.33 10.26
N ALA A 125 -9.76 22.59 11.50
CA ALA A 125 -9.49 23.85 12.18
C ALA A 125 -9.25 23.61 13.67
N ARG A 126 -8.14 24.10 14.20
CA ARG A 126 -7.83 24.05 15.63
C ARG A 126 -7.60 25.45 16.18
N LEU A 127 -8.28 25.74 17.28
CA LEU A 127 -8.08 26.94 18.08
C LEU A 127 -7.01 26.63 19.14
N PHE A 128 -6.04 27.53 19.28
CA PHE A 128 -5.08 27.56 20.38
C PHE A 128 -5.27 28.87 21.14
N PHE A 129 -5.13 28.85 22.46
CA PHE A 129 -5.24 30.04 23.29
C PHE A 129 -4.34 29.92 24.51
N GLY A 130 -3.99 31.04 25.12
CA GLY A 130 -3.06 31.04 26.24
C GLY A 130 -2.66 32.44 26.68
N GLY A 131 -1.78 32.49 27.66
CA GLY A 131 -1.26 33.71 28.26
C GLY A 131 -0.63 33.45 29.63
N ASN A 132 -0.27 34.50 30.36
CA ASN A 132 0.16 34.33 31.75
C ASN A 132 -0.98 33.78 32.61
N ASP A 133 -0.65 32.99 33.62
CA ASP A 133 -1.58 32.53 34.66
C ASP A 133 -1.79 33.56 35.79
N GLY A 134 -1.09 34.71 35.70
CA GLY A 134 -1.13 35.80 36.67
C GLY A 134 -0.24 35.59 37.90
N THR A 135 0.64 34.59 37.90
CA THR A 135 1.56 34.30 39.00
C THR A 135 3.02 34.25 38.54
N TYR A 136 3.91 34.55 39.48
CA TYR A 136 5.35 34.61 39.28
C TYR A 136 6.07 33.98 40.46
N ARG A 137 7.08 33.14 40.23
CA ARG A 137 7.95 32.62 41.29
C ARG A 137 9.22 33.45 41.37
N ALA A 138 9.35 34.21 42.47
CA ALA A 138 10.50 35.06 42.75
C ALA A 138 11.77 34.21 43.00
N PRO A 139 12.98 34.77 42.82
CA PRO A 139 14.23 34.09 43.18
C PRO A 139 14.30 33.65 44.66
N SER A 140 13.53 34.29 45.54
CA SER A 140 13.37 33.87 46.94
C SER A 140 12.53 32.60 47.12
N GLY A 141 11.92 32.08 46.05
CA GLY A 141 10.92 31.00 46.05
C GLY A 141 9.50 31.45 46.38
N ALA A 142 9.29 32.74 46.66
CA ALA A 142 7.96 33.29 46.95
C ALA A 142 7.08 33.32 45.69
N ARG A 143 5.83 32.88 45.81
CA ARG A 143 4.83 33.01 44.75
C ARG A 143 4.13 34.36 44.86
N LEU A 144 4.23 35.16 43.80
CA LEU A 144 3.64 36.49 43.68
C LEU A 144 2.47 36.45 42.69
N ALA A 145 1.46 37.31 42.88
CA ALA A 145 0.36 37.48 41.93
C ALA A 145 0.75 38.51 40.87
N ARG A 146 1.69 38.19 39.98
CA ARG A 146 2.27 39.11 38.98
C ARG A 146 2.60 38.37 37.68
N CYS A 147 2.67 39.09 36.57
CA CYS A 147 3.24 38.58 35.31
C CYS A 147 4.72 38.99 35.22
N ASP A 148 5.04 40.26 35.51
CA ASP A 148 6.42 40.72 35.64
C ASP A 148 6.80 41.02 37.10
N ILE A 149 8.02 40.66 37.52
CA ILE A 149 8.49 40.81 38.90
C ILE A 149 8.49 42.28 39.38
N SER A 150 8.78 43.22 38.48
CA SER A 150 8.80 44.66 38.75
C SER A 150 7.40 45.29 38.73
N GLY A 151 6.38 44.53 38.33
CA GLY A 151 4.98 44.94 38.30
C GLY A 151 4.33 45.01 39.69
N ALA A 152 3.21 45.73 39.77
CA ALA A 152 2.28 45.59 40.88
C ALA A 152 1.47 44.29 40.74
N ASP A 153 0.71 43.95 41.77
CA ASP A 153 -0.12 42.74 41.75
C ASP A 153 -1.14 42.77 40.59
N ALA A 154 -1.14 41.71 39.81
CA ALA A 154 -1.99 41.51 38.65
C ALA A 154 -3.44 41.27 39.10
N ARG A 155 -4.40 41.73 38.28
CA ARG A 155 -5.83 41.55 38.53
C ARG A 155 -6.37 40.45 37.62
N PRO A 156 -6.61 39.24 38.14
CA PRO A 156 -6.97 38.08 37.33
C PRO A 156 -8.38 38.21 36.70
N SER A 157 -8.67 37.37 35.71
CA SER A 157 -10.04 37.09 35.29
C SER A 157 -10.79 36.32 36.37
N PRO A 158 -12.14 36.32 36.37
CA PRO A 158 -12.89 35.48 37.29
C PRO A 158 -12.45 34.02 37.19
N GLY A 159 -12.28 33.35 38.34
CA GLY A 159 -11.86 31.95 38.38
C GLY A 159 -10.39 31.72 38.00
N ALA A 160 -10.00 30.44 37.93
CA ALA A 160 -8.67 30.03 37.51
C ALA A 160 -8.58 29.90 35.97
N PRO A 161 -7.38 30.04 35.36
CA PRO A 161 -7.20 29.85 33.92
C PRO A 161 -7.72 28.50 33.42
N LEU A 162 -7.45 27.42 34.16
CA LEU A 162 -7.89 26.06 33.82
C LEU A 162 -9.41 25.84 33.90
N ALA A 163 -10.17 26.80 34.44
CA ALA A 163 -11.62 26.76 34.49
C ALA A 163 -12.30 27.66 33.45
N ALA A 164 -11.51 28.39 32.65
CA ALA A 164 -12.03 29.26 31.62
C ALA A 164 -12.66 28.46 30.48
N VAL A 165 -13.74 28.99 29.93
CA VAL A 165 -14.49 28.35 28.85
C VAL A 165 -14.46 29.28 27.64
N PRO A 166 -13.55 29.05 26.68
CA PRO A 166 -13.50 29.86 25.48
C PRO A 166 -14.79 29.74 24.67
N VAL A 167 -15.10 30.79 23.94
CA VAL A 167 -16.20 30.85 22.98
C VAL A 167 -15.70 31.29 21.62
N LEU A 168 -16.30 30.76 20.57
CA LEU A 168 -15.94 31.02 19.18
C LEU A 168 -17.19 31.31 18.36
N GLY A 169 -17.17 32.41 17.62
CA GLY A 169 -18.11 32.73 16.55
C GLY A 169 -17.41 32.77 15.20
N VAL A 170 -17.98 32.12 14.19
CA VAL A 170 -17.43 32.05 12.83
C VAL A 170 -18.46 32.60 11.84
N ASN A 171 -18.01 33.40 10.88
CA ASN A 171 -18.81 33.95 9.79
C ASN A 171 -20.07 34.73 10.26
N GLY A 172 -19.96 35.49 11.35
CA GLY A 172 -21.07 36.23 11.94
C GLY A 172 -22.12 35.37 12.67
N GLY A 173 -21.88 34.06 12.80
CA GLY A 173 -22.66 33.19 13.67
C GLY A 173 -22.51 33.57 15.15
N ALA A 174 -23.51 33.21 15.96
CA ALA A 174 -23.47 33.42 17.40
C ALA A 174 -22.29 32.68 18.03
N ALA A 175 -21.57 33.34 18.94
CA ALA A 175 -20.45 32.72 19.64
C ALA A 175 -20.95 31.54 20.50
N ALA A 176 -20.33 30.38 20.33
CA ALA A 176 -20.64 29.16 21.06
C ALA A 176 -19.43 28.69 21.87
N ARG A 177 -19.68 27.96 22.97
CA ARG A 177 -18.60 27.36 23.78
C ARG A 177 -17.83 26.34 22.95
N VAL A 178 -16.50 26.35 23.10
CA VAL A 178 -15.63 25.32 22.51
C VAL A 178 -15.36 24.21 23.52
N SER A 179 -15.22 22.99 23.02
CA SER A 179 -14.78 21.86 23.83
C SER A 179 -13.26 21.85 23.86
N VAL A 180 -12.68 22.19 25.00
CA VAL A 180 -11.22 22.20 25.20
C VAL A 180 -10.74 20.75 25.35
N GLU A 181 -9.76 20.36 24.53
CA GLU A 181 -9.22 19.00 24.50
C GLU A 181 -8.00 18.88 25.41
N ASP A 182 -7.08 19.83 25.30
CA ASP A 182 -5.89 19.93 26.15
C ASP A 182 -5.82 21.35 26.75
N LEU A 183 -5.49 21.43 28.03
CA LEU A 183 -5.34 22.68 28.78
C LEU A 183 -4.32 22.46 29.89
N VAL A 184 -3.20 23.16 29.81
CA VAL A 184 -2.04 22.97 30.68
C VAL A 184 -1.55 24.32 31.19
N GLN A 185 -0.92 24.28 32.36
CA GLN A 185 -0.30 25.44 33.00
C GLN A 185 1.05 25.03 33.58
N ASP A 186 1.93 26.00 33.75
CA ASP A 186 3.23 25.76 34.38
C ASP A 186 3.10 25.21 35.80
N PRO A 187 4.01 24.30 36.21
CA PRO A 187 4.15 23.93 37.61
C PRO A 187 4.41 25.17 38.48
N ALA A 188 3.80 25.24 39.67
CA ALA A 188 4.03 26.37 40.59
C ALA A 188 5.48 26.48 41.13
N THR A 189 6.32 25.47 40.87
CA THR A 189 7.74 25.42 41.20
C THR A 189 8.63 26.03 40.11
N THR A 190 8.07 26.32 38.94
CA THR A 190 8.77 26.90 37.80
C THR A 190 9.23 28.31 38.17
N ASP A 191 10.47 28.66 37.84
CA ASP A 191 11.00 30.00 38.13
C ASP A 191 10.51 31.03 37.11
N GLY A 192 10.29 32.26 37.60
CA GLY A 192 9.85 33.36 36.76
C GLY A 192 8.33 33.43 36.56
N PRO A 193 7.86 34.04 35.45
CA PRO A 193 6.44 34.10 35.13
C PRO A 193 5.88 32.72 34.78
N HIS A 194 4.62 32.51 35.12
CA HIS A 194 3.89 31.29 34.77
C HIS A 194 2.84 31.54 33.68
N TYR A 195 2.63 30.50 32.88
CA TYR A 195 1.81 30.50 31.69
C TYR A 195 0.81 29.36 31.70
N TYR A 196 -0.19 29.50 30.84
CA TYR A 196 -1.09 28.42 30.48
C TYR A 196 -1.36 28.45 28.98
N THR A 197 -1.60 27.28 28.39
CA THR A 197 -2.06 27.14 27.01
C THR A 197 -3.15 26.08 26.93
N GLY A 198 -4.06 26.25 25.99
CA GLY A 198 -5.09 25.28 25.68
C GLY A 198 -5.44 25.24 24.22
N GLU A 199 -6.12 24.18 23.83
CA GLU A 199 -6.47 23.92 22.45
C GLU A 199 -7.81 23.19 22.30
N ALA A 200 -8.46 23.40 21.16
CA ALA A 200 -9.75 22.82 20.82
C ALA A 200 -9.84 22.54 19.31
N ASP A 201 -10.30 21.35 18.93
CA ASP A 201 -10.78 21.11 17.57
C ASP A 201 -12.09 21.87 17.35
N VAL A 202 -12.06 22.83 16.42
CA VAL A 202 -13.18 23.69 16.06
C VAL A 202 -13.63 23.46 14.62
N THR A 203 -13.21 22.36 14.00
CA THR A 203 -13.52 22.02 12.60
C THR A 203 -15.03 22.05 12.33
N SER A 204 -15.84 21.56 13.27
CA SER A 204 -17.31 21.56 13.15
C SER A 204 -17.92 22.95 13.06
N MET A 205 -17.31 23.97 13.64
CA MET A 205 -17.76 25.36 13.54
C MET A 205 -17.54 25.96 12.14
N PHE A 206 -16.71 25.32 11.32
CA PHE A 206 -16.46 25.67 9.91
C PHE A 206 -17.28 24.85 8.91
N ALA A 207 -18.17 23.95 9.34
CA ALA A 207 -18.88 23.01 8.44
C ALA A 207 -19.69 23.70 7.31
N GLY A 208 -20.11 24.95 7.49
CA GLY A 208 -20.81 25.75 6.48
C GLY A 208 -19.93 26.75 5.72
N VAL A 209 -18.64 26.84 6.04
CA VAL A 209 -17.71 27.79 5.42
C VAL A 209 -17.16 27.18 4.14
N THR A 210 -17.52 27.78 3.01
CA THR A 210 -16.91 27.48 1.71
C THR A 210 -15.93 28.58 1.32
N GLY A 211 -14.86 28.19 0.65
CA GLY A 211 -13.88 29.12 0.12
C GLY A 211 -14.47 29.98 -0.97
N THR A 212 -14.57 31.28 -0.71
CA THR A 212 -14.99 32.29 -1.70
C THR A 212 -13.86 33.28 -2.02
N GLY A 213 -12.72 33.18 -1.32
CA GLY A 213 -11.66 34.20 -1.32
C GLY A 213 -12.01 35.46 -0.51
N VAL A 214 -13.24 35.58 0.00
CA VAL A 214 -13.64 36.68 0.89
C VAL A 214 -13.23 36.35 2.33
N PRO A 215 -12.62 37.29 3.08
CA PRO A 215 -12.25 37.06 4.46
C PRO A 215 -13.46 36.73 5.35
N VAL A 216 -13.40 35.59 6.04
CA VAL A 216 -14.42 35.09 6.96
C VAL A 216 -14.14 35.66 8.36
N PRO A 217 -15.07 36.41 8.97
CA PRO A 217 -14.86 36.96 10.31
C PRO A 217 -14.88 35.87 11.38
N VAL A 218 -13.98 36.00 12.34
CA VAL A 218 -13.83 35.13 13.50
C VAL A 218 -13.85 35.98 14.77
N ALA A 219 -14.59 35.55 15.77
CA ALA A 219 -14.67 36.19 17.08
C ALA A 219 -14.34 35.15 18.16
N VAL A 220 -13.27 35.38 18.91
CA VAL A 220 -12.82 34.49 19.99
C VAL A 220 -12.92 35.23 21.31
N GLY A 221 -13.45 34.58 22.33
CA GLY A 221 -13.61 35.17 23.65
C GLY A 221 -13.63 34.15 24.77
N GLY A 222 -13.88 34.62 25.99
CA GLY A 222 -13.76 33.76 27.18
C GLY A 222 -12.31 33.37 27.47
N ILE A 223 -11.34 34.10 26.91
CA ILE A 223 -9.91 33.86 27.16
C ILE A 223 -9.58 34.44 28.53
N TRP A 224 -9.02 33.62 29.41
CA TRP A 224 -8.58 34.06 30.73
C TRP A 224 -7.37 34.98 30.58
N ALA A 225 -7.35 36.08 31.32
CA ALA A 225 -6.22 36.99 31.26
C ALA A 225 -6.11 37.81 32.54
N PRO A 226 -4.91 38.09 33.03
CA PRO A 226 -4.70 39.04 34.10
C PRO A 226 -4.44 40.45 33.54
N ASP A 227 -5.00 41.48 34.17
CA ASP A 227 -4.51 42.85 33.97
C ASP A 227 -3.23 43.06 34.78
N GLY A 228 -2.15 43.53 34.17
CA GLY A 228 -0.90 43.75 34.89
C GLY A 228 0.24 44.16 33.97
N LYS A 229 1.38 44.49 34.59
CA LYS A 229 2.60 44.81 33.83
C LYS A 229 3.13 43.54 33.17
N GLY A 230 3.38 43.60 31.86
CA GLY A 230 3.93 42.49 31.07
C GLY A 230 3.02 41.26 31.02
N CYS A 231 1.70 41.44 31.18
CA CYS A 231 0.76 40.32 31.05
C CYS A 231 0.32 40.14 29.60
N VAL A 232 0.64 39.01 28.98
CA VAL A 232 0.21 38.59 27.65
C VAL A 232 -0.97 37.62 27.73
N ALA A 233 -1.86 37.68 26.74
CA ALA A 233 -2.87 36.67 26.50
C ALA A 233 -3.47 36.82 25.11
N GLY A 234 -3.85 35.70 24.49
CA GLY A 234 -4.50 35.73 23.19
C GLY A 234 -4.88 34.37 22.66
N TRP A 235 -5.05 34.31 21.34
CA TRP A 235 -5.42 33.11 20.63
C TRP A 235 -4.79 33.09 19.24
N SER A 236 -4.66 31.88 18.71
CA SER A 236 -4.38 31.61 17.32
C SER A 236 -5.28 30.49 16.80
N MET A 237 -5.41 30.40 15.49
CA MET A 237 -6.18 29.35 14.83
C MET A 237 -5.44 28.90 13.58
N THR A 238 -5.23 27.59 13.47
CA THR A 238 -4.72 26.99 12.23
C THR A 238 -5.88 26.34 11.50
N VAL A 239 -6.15 26.79 10.28
CA VAL A 239 -7.23 26.30 9.42
C VAL A 239 -6.62 25.65 8.18
N VAL A 240 -6.83 24.34 8.03
CA VAL A 240 -6.43 23.58 6.85
C VAL A 240 -7.59 23.57 5.86
N TYR A 241 -7.32 23.97 4.62
CA TYR A 241 -8.27 23.94 3.53
C TYR A 241 -7.88 22.88 2.49
N LYS A 242 -8.87 22.34 1.77
CA LYS A 242 -8.65 21.34 0.72
C LYS A 242 -9.58 21.43 -0.47
N TYR A 243 -9.11 20.86 -1.56
CA TYR A 243 -9.80 20.57 -2.81
C TYR A 243 -9.91 19.06 -3.02
N GLY A 244 -10.93 18.61 -3.76
CA GLY A 244 -11.09 17.19 -4.11
C GLY A 244 -10.12 16.70 -5.18
N ALA A 245 -9.47 17.61 -5.91
CA ALA A 245 -8.56 17.37 -7.02
C ALA A 245 -7.56 18.55 -7.11
N PRO A 246 -6.48 18.46 -7.92
CA PRO A 246 -5.57 19.59 -8.13
C PRO A 246 -6.33 20.85 -8.54
N ASN A 247 -5.98 21.99 -7.95
CA ASN A 247 -6.48 23.31 -8.34
C ASN A 247 -5.30 24.16 -8.82
N ALA A 248 -5.27 24.53 -10.10
CA ALA A 248 -4.11 25.16 -10.73
C ALA A 248 -3.62 26.46 -10.05
N GLU A 249 -4.49 27.18 -9.36
CA GLU A 249 -4.16 28.48 -8.75
C GLU A 249 -3.80 28.35 -7.27
N TYR A 250 -4.59 27.60 -6.49
CA TYR A 250 -4.50 27.60 -5.03
C TYR A 250 -3.96 26.31 -4.42
N ALA A 251 -3.98 25.21 -5.17
CA ALA A 251 -3.48 23.90 -4.73
C ALA A 251 -3.07 23.03 -5.94
N PRO A 252 -2.11 23.49 -6.76
CA PRO A 252 -1.71 22.77 -7.99
C PRO A 252 -1.01 21.45 -7.67
N GLU A 253 -0.49 21.33 -6.46
CA GLU A 253 0.33 20.25 -5.98
C GLU A 253 -0.35 19.64 -4.76
N ARG A 254 -0.16 18.33 -4.57
CA ARG A 254 -0.55 17.69 -3.33
C ARG A 254 0.48 17.99 -2.25
N ARG A 255 0.01 18.14 -1.00
CA ARG A 255 0.84 18.50 0.14
C ARG A 255 0.51 17.60 1.32
N ASN A 256 1.53 17.15 2.04
CA ASN A 256 1.35 16.62 3.40
C ASN A 256 1.29 17.82 4.35
N VAL A 257 0.20 17.93 5.10
CA VAL A 257 -0.03 19.00 6.07
C VAL A 257 -0.08 18.40 7.47
N TYR A 258 0.74 18.96 8.36
CA TYR A 258 0.86 18.56 9.75
C TYR A 258 0.47 19.73 10.64
N VAL A 259 -0.23 19.46 11.74
CA VAL A 259 -0.47 20.42 12.83
C VAL A 259 -0.11 19.74 14.14
N TYR A 260 0.65 20.44 14.99
CA TYR A 260 1.06 20.01 16.31
C TYR A 260 0.61 21.04 17.36
N GLY A 261 0.29 20.55 18.55
CA GLY A 261 0.00 21.35 19.74
C GLY A 261 0.90 20.97 20.90
N GLY A 262 1.22 21.92 21.78
CA GLY A 262 2.08 21.71 22.94
C GLY A 262 2.10 22.89 23.92
N HIS A 263 2.95 22.79 24.93
CA HIS A 263 3.28 23.84 25.88
C HIS A 263 4.74 23.70 26.28
N VAL A 264 5.56 24.58 25.73
CA VAL A 264 7.00 24.60 25.96
C VAL A 264 7.37 25.96 26.48
N LEU A 265 8.06 26.01 27.62
CA LEU A 265 8.58 27.24 28.16
C LEU A 265 10.08 27.35 27.79
N GLN A 266 10.33 28.04 26.68
CA GLN A 266 11.67 28.18 26.10
C GLN A 266 12.36 29.41 26.70
N ARG A 267 13.53 29.21 27.32
CA ARG A 267 14.29 30.27 28.01
C ARG A 267 15.75 30.31 27.58
N SER A 268 16.44 31.41 27.86
CA SER A 268 17.88 31.60 27.59
C SER A 268 18.77 30.48 28.12
N GLY A 269 18.40 29.88 29.26
CA GLY A 269 19.11 28.73 29.86
C GLY A 269 18.55 27.35 29.50
N SER A 270 17.42 27.29 28.80
CA SER A 270 16.78 26.03 28.39
C SER A 270 17.50 25.46 27.16
N PRO A 271 17.73 24.13 27.07
CA PRO A 271 17.99 23.45 25.81
C PRO A 271 17.03 23.86 24.72
N ALA A 272 17.50 23.68 23.49
CA ALA A 272 16.67 23.76 22.31
C ALA A 272 15.51 22.75 22.40
N THR A 273 14.32 23.19 22.02
CA THR A 273 13.16 22.32 21.85
C THR A 273 13.04 21.93 20.40
N THR A 274 13.25 20.65 20.09
CA THR A 274 13.21 20.12 18.72
C THR A 274 12.03 19.19 18.51
N ILE A 275 11.28 19.42 17.43
CA ILE A 275 10.14 18.62 16.98
C ILE A 275 10.53 17.95 15.66
N GLY A 276 10.60 16.61 15.66
CA GLY A 276 10.78 15.83 14.44
C GLY A 276 9.46 15.69 13.68
N VAL A 277 9.45 16.03 12.40
CA VAL A 277 8.33 15.81 11.48
C VAL A 277 8.76 14.83 10.41
N ASP A 278 8.07 13.70 10.28
CA ASP A 278 8.38 12.62 9.35
C ASP A 278 7.16 12.17 8.52
N GLY A 279 7.37 11.17 7.66
CA GLY A 279 6.31 10.52 6.90
C GLY A 279 5.91 11.23 5.60
N PHE A 280 6.68 12.23 5.16
CA PHE A 280 6.55 12.82 3.83
C PHE A 280 7.60 12.28 2.85
N HIS A 281 7.45 12.57 1.56
CA HIS A 281 8.52 12.41 0.57
C HIS A 281 8.60 13.70 -0.22
N ARG A 282 9.61 14.52 0.07
CA ARG A 282 9.65 15.88 -0.44
C ARG A 282 9.83 15.89 -1.96
N ALA A 283 8.87 16.49 -2.68
CA ALA A 283 8.98 16.69 -4.13
C ALA A 283 10.14 17.63 -4.50
N GLY A 284 10.65 17.48 -5.72
CA GLY A 284 11.55 18.45 -6.34
C GLY A 284 10.76 19.66 -6.85
N GLY A 285 11.05 20.84 -6.29
CA GLY A 285 10.26 22.06 -6.53
C GLY A 285 9.15 22.28 -5.50
N GLY A 286 8.32 23.29 -5.72
CA GLY A 286 7.31 23.76 -4.77
C GLY A 286 7.90 24.43 -3.52
N LYS A 287 7.08 25.07 -2.70
CA LYS A 287 7.54 25.76 -1.49
C LYS A 287 7.16 24.97 -0.24
N VAL A 288 8.03 24.88 0.77
CA VAL A 288 7.61 24.41 2.12
C VAL A 288 6.96 25.59 2.82
N ARG A 289 5.90 25.34 3.60
CA ARG A 289 5.33 26.36 4.49
C ARG A 289 5.34 25.86 5.92
N ALA A 290 5.58 26.78 6.86
CA ALA A 290 5.51 26.53 8.28
C ALA A 290 4.59 27.58 8.94
N GLY A 291 3.99 27.22 10.06
CA GLY A 291 3.19 28.11 10.88
C GLY A 291 3.55 27.93 12.34
N VAL A 292 3.61 29.03 13.09
CA VAL A 292 4.03 29.01 14.49
C VAL A 292 3.05 29.84 15.31
N THR A 293 2.72 29.31 16.49
CA THR A 293 2.14 30.08 17.58
C THR A 293 3.08 30.08 18.77
N ALA A 294 3.39 31.27 19.28
CA ALA A 294 4.09 31.45 20.54
C ALA A 294 3.48 32.63 21.33
N TYR A 295 3.57 32.55 22.67
CA TYR A 295 3.21 33.65 23.57
C TYR A 295 4.48 34.24 24.20
N GLU A 296 4.41 35.49 24.67
CA GLU A 296 5.56 36.27 25.17
C GLU A 296 6.62 36.55 24.11
N GLY A 297 6.21 36.74 22.86
CA GLY A 297 7.11 37.28 21.84
C GLY A 297 7.10 38.81 21.88
N GLY A 298 8.24 39.44 22.16
CA GLY A 298 8.37 40.89 22.28
C GLY A 298 9.14 41.51 21.12
N TRP A 299 8.65 42.63 20.58
CA TRP A 299 9.37 43.39 19.56
C TRP A 299 10.73 43.89 20.07
N ASN A 300 11.80 43.59 19.33
CA ASN A 300 13.18 44.01 19.59
C ASN A 300 13.82 43.32 20.83
N THR A 301 13.26 42.18 21.24
CA THR A 301 13.90 41.28 22.19
C THR A 301 14.69 40.22 21.42
N LEU A 302 16.01 40.40 21.37
CA LEU A 302 16.90 39.54 20.59
C LEU A 302 17.15 38.18 21.26
N GLY A 303 17.48 37.20 20.44
CA GLY A 303 17.88 35.86 20.83
C GLY A 303 16.85 34.79 20.46
N ASP A 304 15.61 35.17 20.17
CA ASP A 304 14.53 34.27 19.77
C ASP A 304 14.73 33.76 18.35
N ARG A 305 14.87 32.43 18.19
CA ARG A 305 15.16 31.81 16.90
C ARG A 305 14.29 30.59 16.66
N PHE A 306 13.87 30.47 15.40
CA PHE A 306 13.29 29.25 14.84
C PHE A 306 14.25 28.65 13.83
N LEU A 307 14.56 27.36 14.00
CA LEU A 307 15.49 26.65 13.13
C LEU A 307 14.79 25.49 12.44
N VAL A 308 15.22 25.20 11.22
CA VAL A 308 14.83 23.99 10.48
C VAL A 308 16.09 23.25 10.09
N ASP A 309 16.20 21.98 10.51
CA ASP A 309 17.40 21.16 10.32
C ASP A 309 18.70 21.90 10.75
N GLY A 310 18.62 22.63 11.87
CA GLY A 310 19.73 23.40 12.43
C GLY A 310 20.04 24.73 11.72
N ARG A 311 19.26 25.12 10.70
CA ARG A 311 19.40 26.41 9.99
C ARG A 311 18.42 27.43 10.55
N ASN A 312 18.93 28.59 11.02
CA ASN A 312 18.09 29.72 11.41
C ASN A 312 17.20 30.19 10.25
N ILE A 313 15.92 30.33 10.52
CA ILE A 313 14.93 30.86 9.59
C ILE A 313 14.76 32.34 9.87
N THR A 314 14.75 33.12 8.79
CA THR A 314 14.43 34.55 8.84
C THR A 314 12.96 34.71 9.17
N GLU A 315 12.67 35.58 10.11
CA GLU A 315 11.33 36.09 10.37
C GLU A 315 10.80 36.79 9.09
N ALA A 316 9.54 36.52 8.73
CA ALA A 316 9.00 36.82 7.41
C ALA A 316 8.75 38.31 7.17
N HIS A 317 8.52 39.10 8.21
CA HIS A 317 8.17 40.51 8.13
C HIS A 317 9.39 41.43 8.29
N THR A 318 10.36 41.04 9.10
CA THR A 318 11.58 41.80 9.40
C THR A 318 12.81 41.31 8.64
N GLY A 319 12.82 40.04 8.23
CA GLY A 319 14.01 39.38 7.67
C GLY A 319 15.10 39.08 8.72
N SER A 320 14.84 39.31 10.01
CA SER A 320 15.77 39.03 11.10
C SER A 320 15.85 37.53 11.38
N THR A 321 17.03 37.03 11.75
CA THR A 321 17.20 35.65 12.24
C THR A 321 17.36 35.56 13.75
N ASP A 322 17.34 36.70 14.44
CA ASP A 322 17.67 36.80 15.86
C ASP A 322 16.53 37.37 16.70
N ASP A 323 15.36 37.56 16.07
CA ASP A 323 14.14 37.98 16.74
C ASP A 323 12.96 37.40 15.93
N PHE A 324 12.63 36.13 16.22
CA PHE A 324 11.60 35.40 15.49
C PHE A 324 10.21 35.56 16.10
N SER A 325 10.11 35.84 17.40
CA SER A 325 8.85 35.99 18.14
C SER A 325 8.55 37.47 18.37
N LEU A 326 8.12 38.18 17.31
CA LEU A 326 7.94 39.63 17.33
C LEU A 326 6.58 40.09 17.85
N GLY A 327 5.73 39.16 18.30
CA GLY A 327 4.34 39.41 18.61
C GLY A 327 3.54 39.78 17.36
N GLU A 328 3.56 38.98 16.28
CA GLU A 328 2.75 39.26 15.08
C GLU A 328 1.56 38.30 14.93
N GLY A 329 0.36 38.87 14.73
CA GLY A 329 -0.89 38.11 14.55
C GLY A 329 -1.49 38.26 13.16
N ASP A 330 -1.28 37.26 12.30
CA ASP A 330 -1.91 37.23 10.99
C ASP A 330 -3.44 37.28 11.14
N GLY A 331 -4.10 38.05 10.27
CA GLY A 331 -5.57 38.14 10.26
C GLY A 331 -6.20 38.88 11.45
N ALA A 332 -5.44 39.54 12.33
CA ALA A 332 -5.97 40.36 13.42
C ALA A 332 -6.86 41.53 12.92
N VAL A 333 -7.98 41.78 13.61
CA VAL A 333 -8.95 42.84 13.24
C VAL A 333 -9.25 43.81 14.38
N ALA A 334 -9.62 43.32 15.56
CA ALA A 334 -9.88 44.19 16.71
C ALA A 334 -9.46 43.48 18.01
N PRO A 335 -8.43 43.97 18.73
CA PRO A 335 -7.60 45.11 18.34
C PRO A 335 -6.79 44.78 17.08
N LYS A 336 -6.36 45.83 16.37
CA LYS A 336 -5.39 45.72 15.29
C LYS A 336 -4.23 46.63 15.63
N THR A 337 -3.26 46.06 16.32
CA THR A 337 -1.99 46.69 16.69
C THR A 337 -0.90 46.20 15.74
N VAL A 338 0.21 46.93 15.66
CA VAL A 338 1.35 46.54 14.81
C VAL A 338 2.17 45.46 15.50
N ASP A 339 2.28 45.58 16.82
CA ASP A 339 2.68 44.53 17.75
C ASP A 339 1.40 43.96 18.37
N ASN A 340 1.17 42.67 18.15
CA ASN A 340 0.07 41.88 18.67
C ASN A 340 0.30 41.48 20.15
N LEU A 341 1.04 42.30 20.90
CA LEU A 341 1.16 42.32 22.35
C LEU A 341 1.44 40.93 22.93
N GLY A 342 2.56 40.34 22.48
CA GLY A 342 3.04 39.08 23.02
C GLY A 342 2.46 37.85 22.36
N VAL A 343 1.69 37.98 21.26
CA VAL A 343 1.06 36.85 20.58
C VAL A 343 1.58 36.73 19.15
N ASP A 344 2.46 35.76 18.93
CA ASP A 344 2.87 35.32 17.61
C ASP A 344 1.91 34.27 17.08
N ALA A 345 1.33 34.51 15.91
CA ALA A 345 0.44 33.61 15.21
C ALA A 345 0.58 33.88 13.71
N LYS A 346 1.56 33.21 13.07
CA LYS A 346 1.95 33.51 11.69
C LYS A 346 2.20 32.26 10.85
N ALA A 347 1.98 32.39 9.55
CA ALA A 347 2.34 31.36 8.56
C ALA A 347 3.27 31.93 7.48
N PHE A 348 4.36 31.24 7.19
CA PHE A 348 5.42 31.72 6.30
C PHE A 348 5.98 30.60 5.40
N GLU A 349 6.63 31.01 4.33
CA GLU A 349 7.36 30.10 3.43
C GLU A 349 8.77 29.89 3.97
N LEU A 350 9.25 28.63 4.00
CA LEU A 350 10.64 28.38 4.33
C LEU A 350 11.55 28.75 3.15
N PRO A 351 12.76 29.27 3.40
CA PRO A 351 13.75 29.51 2.35
C PRO A 351 13.99 28.25 1.51
N ALA A 352 14.21 28.43 0.20
CA ALA A 352 14.47 27.32 -0.70
C ALA A 352 15.69 26.50 -0.24
N GLY A 353 15.58 25.17 -0.37
CA GLY A 353 16.64 24.24 0.04
C GLY A 353 16.74 23.95 1.54
N THR A 354 15.93 24.62 2.38
CA THR A 354 15.89 24.34 3.83
C THR A 354 15.48 22.89 4.10
N VAL A 355 14.41 22.41 3.46
CA VAL A 355 14.05 20.99 3.43
C VAL A 355 14.35 20.48 2.01
N PRO A 356 15.40 19.67 1.80
CA PRO A 356 15.86 19.31 0.46
C PRO A 356 14.89 18.34 -0.25
N PRO A 357 14.84 18.35 -1.60
CA PRO A 357 14.15 17.32 -2.37
C PRO A 357 14.54 15.90 -1.96
N GLY A 358 13.56 15.02 -1.82
CA GLY A 358 13.75 13.64 -1.37
C GLY A 358 13.90 13.45 0.13
N ALA A 359 13.90 14.53 0.92
CA ALA A 359 13.80 14.44 2.38
C ALA A 359 12.50 13.72 2.78
N THR A 360 12.61 12.84 3.78
CA THR A 360 11.47 12.11 4.37
C THR A 360 11.11 12.57 5.77
N SER A 361 11.92 13.47 6.32
CA SER A 361 11.77 14.07 7.63
C SER A 361 12.48 15.42 7.68
N THR A 362 12.14 16.23 8.68
CA THR A 362 12.81 17.49 9.02
C THR A 362 12.63 17.78 10.52
N GLU A 363 13.54 18.52 11.11
CA GLU A 363 13.49 18.96 12.50
C GLU A 363 13.15 20.44 12.59
N LEU A 364 12.16 20.79 13.41
CA LEU A 364 11.72 22.16 13.68
C LEU A 364 12.10 22.51 15.11
N THR A 365 12.88 23.56 15.32
CA THR A 365 13.52 23.84 16.61
C THR A 365 13.28 25.26 17.10
N PHE A 366 12.96 25.40 18.38
CA PHE A 366 12.87 26.68 19.09
C PHE A 366 14.05 26.86 20.03
N THR A 367 14.64 28.06 20.03
CA THR A 367 15.69 28.47 20.96
C THR A 367 15.54 29.95 21.33
N THR A 368 16.04 30.32 22.49
CA THR A 368 16.25 31.74 22.84
C THR A 368 17.57 31.90 23.61
N GLU A 369 18.24 33.04 23.47
CA GLU A 369 19.48 33.39 24.18
C GLU A 369 19.30 34.55 25.17
N GLY A 370 18.16 35.24 25.14
CA GLY A 370 17.94 36.50 25.88
C GLY A 370 16.59 36.63 26.59
N ASP A 371 15.63 35.74 26.32
CA ASP A 371 14.24 35.91 26.77
C ASP A 371 13.58 34.61 27.25
N THR A 372 12.27 34.67 27.48
CA THR A 372 11.34 33.56 27.66
C THR A 372 10.19 33.68 26.69
N HIS A 373 9.96 32.66 25.86
CA HIS A 373 8.77 32.57 25.01
C HIS A 373 8.10 31.19 25.14
N VAL A 374 6.83 31.11 24.76
CA VAL A 374 5.98 29.93 24.98
C VAL A 374 5.43 29.38 23.66
N PRO A 375 6.19 28.59 22.89
CA PRO A 375 5.66 27.90 21.72
C PRO A 375 4.53 26.94 22.09
N SER A 376 3.42 27.03 21.38
CA SER A 376 2.23 26.21 21.66
C SER A 376 1.62 25.53 20.45
N ALA A 377 1.89 26.03 19.24
CA ALA A 377 1.41 25.40 18.01
C ALA A 377 2.44 25.48 16.90
N LEU A 378 2.42 24.45 16.05
CA LEU A 378 3.29 24.34 14.89
C LEU A 378 2.53 23.70 13.74
N ALA A 379 2.65 24.25 12.54
CA ALA A 379 2.14 23.64 11.33
C ALA A 379 3.27 23.50 10.30
N LEU A 380 3.26 22.42 9.52
CA LEU A 380 4.19 22.19 8.43
C LEU A 380 3.41 21.69 7.21
N SER A 381 3.73 22.22 6.04
CA SER A 381 3.11 21.86 4.77
C SER A 381 4.19 21.61 3.73
N VAL A 382 4.27 20.36 3.28
CA VAL A 382 5.33 19.87 2.40
C VAL A 382 4.71 19.36 1.09
N PRO A 383 5.08 19.91 -0.09
CA PRO A 383 4.64 19.36 -1.37
C PRO A 383 5.22 17.96 -1.59
N VAL A 384 4.37 17.04 -2.03
CA VAL A 384 4.68 15.62 -2.23
C VAL A 384 4.26 15.16 -3.62
N PRO A 385 5.05 14.30 -4.29
CA PRO A 385 4.72 13.77 -5.61
C PRO A 385 3.96 12.42 -5.53
N ASP A 386 3.34 12.01 -6.64
CA ASP A 386 2.54 10.77 -6.75
C ASP A 386 3.08 9.90 -7.91
N LEU A 387 3.09 8.57 -7.74
CA LEU A 387 3.50 7.61 -8.77
C LEU A 387 2.37 6.69 -9.19
N GLU A 388 2.30 6.42 -10.49
CA GLU A 388 1.51 5.36 -11.09
C GLU A 388 2.47 4.35 -11.72
N VAL A 389 2.33 3.08 -11.34
CA VAL A 389 3.20 1.98 -11.77
C VAL A 389 2.36 0.89 -12.44
N ILE A 390 2.83 0.46 -13.61
CA ILE A 390 2.22 -0.61 -14.40
C ILE A 390 3.32 -1.59 -14.80
N LYS A 391 3.08 -2.88 -14.54
CA LYS A 391 3.93 -3.99 -14.95
C LYS A 391 3.21 -4.89 -15.93
N THR A 392 3.91 -5.28 -16.99
CA THR A 392 3.37 -6.15 -18.04
C THR A 392 4.40 -7.18 -18.47
N ALA A 393 3.92 -8.27 -19.07
CA ALA A 393 4.73 -9.29 -19.69
C ALA A 393 4.22 -9.58 -21.12
N SER A 394 5.15 -9.89 -22.02
CA SER A 394 4.86 -10.24 -23.40
C SER A 394 5.78 -11.37 -23.90
N PRO A 395 5.23 -12.42 -24.54
CA PRO A 395 3.80 -12.71 -24.69
C PRO A 395 3.12 -13.04 -23.34
N LYS A 396 1.78 -13.06 -23.31
CA LYS A 396 1.02 -13.45 -22.10
C LYS A 396 1.00 -14.96 -21.86
N ALA A 397 1.25 -15.74 -22.90
CA ALA A 397 1.45 -17.17 -22.85
C ALA A 397 2.68 -17.52 -23.69
N ALA A 398 3.51 -18.46 -23.21
CA ALA A 398 4.76 -18.84 -23.86
C ALA A 398 5.02 -20.34 -23.68
N GLY A 399 5.58 -20.99 -24.71
CA GLY A 399 5.97 -22.39 -24.64
C GLY A 399 7.34 -22.60 -24.00
N PRO A 400 7.69 -23.84 -23.62
CA PRO A 400 9.05 -24.18 -23.18
C PRO A 400 10.11 -23.67 -24.17
N GLY A 401 11.15 -23.00 -23.65
CA GLY A 401 12.24 -22.45 -24.46
C GLY A 401 12.01 -21.04 -25.02
N ASP A 402 10.78 -20.52 -24.97
CA ASP A 402 10.45 -19.16 -25.39
C ASP A 402 11.01 -18.10 -24.42
N THR A 403 11.03 -16.84 -24.87
CA THR A 403 11.47 -15.70 -24.07
C THR A 403 10.28 -14.80 -23.70
N LEU A 404 10.16 -14.51 -22.42
CA LEU A 404 9.20 -13.55 -21.88
C LEU A 404 9.90 -12.22 -21.59
N THR A 405 9.37 -11.14 -22.14
CA THR A 405 9.84 -9.78 -21.88
C THR A 405 8.92 -9.10 -20.88
N TYR A 406 9.49 -8.59 -19.80
CA TYR A 406 8.79 -7.78 -18.80
C TYR A 406 9.04 -6.29 -19.05
N THR A 407 8.01 -5.48 -18.87
CA THR A 407 8.09 -4.01 -18.93
C THR A 407 7.42 -3.41 -17.71
N VAL A 408 8.17 -2.59 -16.96
CA VAL A 408 7.69 -1.80 -15.82
C VAL A 408 7.71 -0.34 -16.23
N MET A 409 6.54 0.30 -16.24
CA MET A 409 6.38 1.74 -16.47
C MET A 409 6.09 2.42 -15.13
N VAL A 410 6.92 3.37 -14.75
CA VAL A 410 6.79 4.19 -13.53
C VAL A 410 6.58 5.64 -13.93
N ARG A 411 5.35 6.11 -13.82
CA ARG A 411 4.94 7.47 -14.20
C ARG A 411 4.81 8.36 -12.97
N ASN A 412 5.48 9.51 -13.01
CA ASN A 412 5.19 10.60 -12.08
C ASN A 412 3.94 11.35 -12.58
N THR A 413 2.86 11.28 -11.81
CA THR A 413 1.57 11.89 -12.16
C THR A 413 1.42 13.31 -11.64
N SER A 414 2.39 13.79 -10.86
CA SER A 414 2.40 15.13 -10.30
C SER A 414 3.03 16.16 -11.24
N SER A 415 2.82 17.44 -10.92
CA SER A 415 3.43 18.60 -11.58
C SER A 415 4.82 18.95 -11.06
N LEU A 416 5.34 18.20 -10.08
CA LEU A 416 6.65 18.38 -9.48
C LEU A 416 7.54 17.14 -9.71
N ASP A 417 8.84 17.31 -9.62
CA ASP A 417 9.77 16.19 -9.80
C ASP A 417 9.63 15.21 -8.63
N TYR A 418 9.74 13.90 -8.93
CA TYR A 418 9.81 12.85 -7.94
C TYR A 418 11.29 12.43 -7.76
N PRO A 419 11.99 12.94 -6.73
CA PRO A 419 13.38 12.59 -6.49
C PRO A 419 13.53 11.21 -5.84
N ASN A 420 14.62 10.51 -6.14
CA ASN A 420 15.06 9.27 -5.50
C ASN A 420 13.95 8.20 -5.45
N VAL A 421 13.28 7.96 -6.58
CA VAL A 421 12.35 6.84 -6.75
C VAL A 421 13.11 5.53 -6.60
N ARG A 422 12.57 4.61 -5.82
CA ARG A 422 13.12 3.28 -5.57
C ARG A 422 12.02 2.23 -5.67
N PHE A 423 12.31 1.18 -6.42
CA PHE A 423 11.52 -0.03 -6.41
C PHE A 423 12.41 -1.26 -6.60
N SER A 424 11.86 -2.42 -6.27
CA SER A 424 12.48 -3.70 -6.57
C SER A 424 11.51 -4.67 -7.23
N ASP A 425 12.07 -5.56 -8.03
CA ASP A 425 11.40 -6.66 -8.70
C ASP A 425 12.05 -7.97 -8.26
N ASP A 426 11.30 -8.84 -7.59
CA ASP A 426 11.83 -10.10 -7.04
C ASP A 426 11.50 -11.27 -7.97
N LEU A 427 12.52 -11.79 -8.64
CA LEU A 427 12.35 -12.87 -9.62
C LEU A 427 12.31 -14.26 -8.97
N THR A 428 12.27 -14.38 -7.64
CA THR A 428 12.32 -15.70 -6.96
C THR A 428 11.23 -16.65 -7.47
N GLY A 429 10.02 -16.16 -7.74
CA GLY A 429 8.92 -16.97 -8.28
C GLY A 429 9.01 -17.28 -9.78
N HIS A 430 10.12 -16.91 -10.45
CA HIS A 430 10.34 -17.12 -11.88
C HIS A 430 11.49 -18.05 -12.16
N LEU A 431 12.53 -17.95 -11.33
CA LEU A 431 13.85 -18.49 -11.66
C LEU A 431 13.94 -20.00 -11.48
N ASP A 432 12.91 -20.64 -10.93
CA ASP A 432 12.76 -22.10 -10.94
C ASP A 432 12.23 -22.62 -12.29
N ASP A 433 11.43 -21.83 -12.99
CA ASP A 433 10.85 -22.15 -14.31
C ASP A 433 11.59 -21.50 -15.50
N ALA A 434 12.38 -20.46 -15.25
CA ALA A 434 13.04 -19.65 -16.27
C ALA A 434 14.46 -19.23 -15.87
N ALA A 435 15.29 -18.90 -16.85
CA ALA A 435 16.59 -18.26 -16.63
C ALA A 435 16.49 -16.76 -16.96
N TYR A 436 16.96 -15.90 -16.06
CA TYR A 436 17.10 -14.48 -16.35
C TYR A 436 18.21 -14.22 -17.39
N ASN A 437 17.93 -13.38 -18.40
CA ASN A 437 18.84 -13.13 -19.52
C ASN A 437 19.93 -12.07 -19.25
N GLY A 438 19.92 -11.42 -18.08
CA GLY A 438 20.95 -10.43 -17.73
C GLY A 438 20.86 -9.12 -18.51
N ASP A 439 19.68 -8.76 -19.00
CA ASP A 439 19.45 -7.70 -19.99
C ASP A 439 18.61 -6.53 -19.47
N VAL A 440 18.54 -6.36 -18.14
CA VAL A 440 17.76 -5.26 -17.56
C VAL A 440 18.33 -3.92 -17.99
N ARG A 441 17.45 -3.05 -18.47
CA ARG A 441 17.78 -1.69 -18.90
C ARG A 441 16.65 -0.74 -18.57
N THR A 442 16.98 0.54 -18.51
CA THR A 442 16.01 1.61 -18.33
C THR A 442 16.35 2.80 -19.23
N ASP A 443 15.34 3.58 -19.60
CA ASP A 443 15.49 4.85 -20.31
C ASP A 443 15.78 6.04 -19.37
N LEU A 444 15.48 5.92 -18.08
CA LEU A 444 15.65 6.95 -17.06
C LEU A 444 16.06 6.33 -15.73
N GLY A 445 17.03 6.91 -15.03
CA GLY A 445 17.53 6.39 -13.76
C GLY A 445 18.54 5.25 -13.93
N HIS A 446 18.68 4.44 -12.89
CA HIS A 446 19.66 3.36 -12.82
C HIS A 446 19.01 2.06 -12.38
N VAL A 447 19.41 0.96 -13.02
CA VAL A 447 18.99 -0.39 -12.68
C VAL A 447 20.19 -1.20 -12.18
N SER A 448 19.92 -2.15 -11.30
CA SER A 448 20.89 -3.10 -10.78
C SER A 448 20.27 -4.48 -10.69
N TYR A 449 21.11 -5.51 -10.68
CA TYR A 449 20.68 -6.88 -10.40
C TYR A 449 21.59 -7.47 -9.32
N SER A 450 20.97 -7.85 -8.21
CA SER A 450 21.60 -8.64 -7.15
C SER A 450 20.71 -9.84 -6.95
N ALA A 451 21.11 -10.98 -7.52
CA ALA A 451 20.27 -12.17 -7.62
C ALA A 451 19.57 -12.50 -6.29
N PRO A 452 18.25 -12.78 -6.30
CA PRO A 452 17.34 -12.87 -7.46
C PRO A 452 16.62 -11.56 -7.82
N ARG A 453 17.06 -10.40 -7.31
CA ARG A 453 16.31 -9.14 -7.34
C ARG A 453 16.87 -8.12 -8.32
N ILE A 454 15.99 -7.51 -9.12
CA ILE A 454 16.26 -6.28 -9.86
C ILE A 454 15.92 -5.09 -8.95
N GLY A 455 16.82 -4.11 -8.87
CA GLY A 455 16.60 -2.84 -8.17
C GLY A 455 16.61 -1.67 -9.15
N TYR A 456 15.79 -0.66 -8.87
CA TYR A 456 15.78 0.63 -9.58
C TYR A 456 16.00 1.78 -8.60
N THR A 457 16.78 2.77 -9.04
CA THR A 457 16.92 4.06 -8.36
C THR A 457 17.01 5.19 -9.37
N GLY A 458 16.24 6.27 -9.20
CA GLY A 458 16.41 7.47 -10.03
C GLY A 458 15.36 8.55 -9.78
N ASP A 459 15.63 9.75 -10.27
CA ASP A 459 14.67 10.85 -10.25
C ASP A 459 13.73 10.74 -11.46
N ILE A 460 12.44 10.95 -11.26
CA ILE A 460 11.43 10.95 -12.33
C ILE A 460 10.83 12.36 -12.43
N PRO A 461 11.19 13.15 -13.46
CA PRO A 461 10.68 14.52 -13.59
C PRO A 461 9.16 14.59 -13.70
N ALA A 462 8.60 15.77 -13.43
CA ALA A 462 7.16 16.03 -13.51
C ALA A 462 6.53 15.49 -14.81
N GLY A 463 5.45 14.72 -14.68
CA GLY A 463 4.71 14.14 -15.81
C GLY A 463 5.44 13.09 -16.64
N ARG A 464 6.70 12.73 -16.33
CA ARG A 464 7.50 11.77 -17.10
C ARG A 464 7.29 10.33 -16.61
N THR A 465 7.67 9.39 -17.47
CA THR A 465 7.66 7.95 -17.18
C THR A 465 9.08 7.39 -17.33
N ALA A 466 9.53 6.62 -16.34
CA ALA A 466 10.66 5.72 -16.48
C ALA A 466 10.16 4.34 -16.92
N THR A 467 10.81 3.75 -17.92
CA THR A 467 10.50 2.44 -18.46
C THR A 467 11.67 1.49 -18.20
N VAL A 468 11.42 0.43 -17.45
CA VAL A 468 12.39 -0.65 -17.21
C VAL A 468 11.96 -1.89 -17.99
N THR A 469 12.88 -2.46 -18.76
CA THR A 469 12.63 -3.69 -19.52
C THR A 469 13.69 -4.72 -19.22
N TYR A 470 13.28 -5.99 -19.12
CA TYR A 470 14.17 -7.14 -18.98
C TYR A 470 13.47 -8.40 -19.48
N SER A 471 14.21 -9.49 -19.67
CA SER A 471 13.64 -10.75 -20.13
C SER A 471 14.15 -11.98 -19.40
N VAL A 472 13.32 -13.02 -19.40
CA VAL A 472 13.66 -14.37 -18.93
C VAL A 472 13.38 -15.37 -20.06
N LYS A 473 14.18 -16.44 -20.11
CA LYS A 473 13.99 -17.56 -21.02
C LYS A 473 13.42 -18.75 -20.28
N LEU A 474 12.26 -19.24 -20.70
CA LEU A 474 11.63 -20.43 -20.12
C LEU A 474 12.53 -21.64 -20.30
N HIS A 475 12.60 -22.49 -19.28
CA HIS A 475 13.30 -23.75 -19.38
C HIS A 475 12.60 -24.69 -20.37
N ASP A 476 13.38 -25.49 -21.08
CA ASP A 476 12.91 -26.57 -21.94
C ASP A 476 13.67 -27.87 -21.58
N PRO A 477 13.02 -28.84 -20.91
CA PRO A 477 11.63 -28.79 -20.42
C PRO A 477 11.45 -27.78 -19.26
N VAL A 478 10.22 -27.31 -19.06
CA VAL A 478 9.82 -26.48 -17.91
C VAL A 478 10.13 -27.24 -16.62
N ARG A 479 10.62 -26.53 -15.61
CA ARG A 479 10.99 -27.07 -14.30
C ARG A 479 9.92 -26.63 -13.27
N GLY A 480 10.31 -26.41 -12.01
CA GLY A 480 9.48 -25.71 -11.02
C GLY A 480 8.03 -26.17 -10.88
N ASP A 481 7.17 -25.19 -10.56
CA ASP A 481 5.72 -25.37 -10.37
C ASP A 481 4.87 -24.92 -11.58
N GLY A 482 5.52 -24.39 -12.63
CA GLY A 482 4.89 -23.97 -13.87
C GLY A 482 4.16 -22.64 -13.77
N LYS A 483 4.51 -21.78 -12.81
CA LYS A 483 3.88 -20.47 -12.58
C LYS A 483 4.93 -19.37 -12.59
N LEU A 484 4.53 -18.20 -13.08
CA LEU A 484 5.43 -17.06 -13.25
C LEU A 484 4.89 -15.78 -12.57
N PRO A 485 4.45 -15.81 -11.29
CA PRO A 485 3.96 -14.62 -10.61
C PRO A 485 5.08 -13.59 -10.45
N ASN A 486 4.83 -12.35 -10.81
CA ASN A 486 5.84 -11.30 -10.80
C ASN A 486 5.30 -9.97 -10.29
N ASP A 487 5.61 -9.60 -9.07
CA ASP A 487 5.10 -8.38 -8.46
C ASP A 487 6.23 -7.36 -8.24
N ILE A 488 5.93 -6.09 -8.55
CA ILE A 488 6.82 -4.97 -8.25
C ILE A 488 6.56 -4.49 -6.82
N ALA A 489 7.63 -4.21 -6.07
CA ALA A 489 7.54 -3.59 -4.75
C ALA A 489 8.17 -2.19 -4.80
N VAL A 490 7.34 -1.15 -4.78
CA VAL A 490 7.80 0.24 -4.75
C VAL A 490 8.07 0.62 -3.29
N GLN A 491 9.32 1.00 -2.99
CA GLN A 491 9.70 1.47 -1.65
C GLN A 491 9.45 2.96 -1.47
N SER A 492 9.42 3.72 -2.57
CA SER A 492 9.07 5.13 -2.52
C SER A 492 7.59 5.32 -2.14
N PRO A 493 7.27 6.29 -1.25
CA PRO A 493 5.89 6.54 -0.84
C PRO A 493 4.96 6.91 -2.00
N ARG A 494 3.65 6.84 -1.77
CA ARG A 494 2.64 7.40 -2.69
C ARG A 494 2.66 6.78 -4.10
N SER A 495 2.77 5.46 -4.15
CA SER A 495 2.59 4.66 -5.36
C SER A 495 1.39 3.72 -5.20
N ASN A 496 0.70 3.42 -6.29
CA ASN A 496 -0.28 2.33 -6.35
C ASN A 496 0.35 0.94 -6.08
N CYS A 497 1.68 0.82 -6.15
CA CYS A 497 2.44 -0.40 -5.87
C CYS A 497 3.29 -0.31 -4.60
N ALA A 498 2.84 0.47 -3.62
CA ALA A 498 3.42 0.48 -2.28
C ALA A 498 3.39 -0.93 -1.64
N ALA A 499 4.24 -1.15 -0.64
CA ALA A 499 4.31 -2.43 0.07
C ALA A 499 2.92 -2.88 0.58
N GLY A 500 2.55 -4.12 0.26
CA GLY A 500 1.25 -4.71 0.63
C GLY A 500 0.09 -4.36 -0.32
N SER A 501 0.34 -3.63 -1.42
CA SER A 501 -0.68 -3.35 -2.43
C SER A 501 -1.21 -4.63 -3.09
N THR A 502 -2.51 -4.62 -3.41
CA THR A 502 -3.20 -5.66 -4.20
C THR A 502 -3.63 -5.14 -5.57
N ASP A 503 -3.10 -3.99 -6.01
CA ASP A 503 -3.41 -3.45 -7.33
C ASP A 503 -2.86 -4.41 -8.41
N PRO A 504 -3.72 -4.95 -9.29
CA PRO A 504 -3.30 -5.91 -10.31
C PRO A 504 -2.31 -5.32 -11.32
N SER A 505 -2.21 -3.99 -11.42
CA SER A 505 -1.24 -3.30 -12.29
C SER A 505 0.20 -3.44 -11.80
N CYS A 506 0.40 -3.79 -10.53
CA CYS A 506 1.71 -3.99 -9.93
C CYS A 506 2.36 -5.33 -10.31
N GLY A 507 1.55 -6.24 -10.83
CA GLY A 507 1.91 -7.64 -11.02
C GLY A 507 1.56 -8.18 -12.40
N THR A 508 2.17 -9.31 -12.74
CA THR A 508 1.75 -10.10 -13.90
C THR A 508 2.09 -11.57 -13.67
N ALA A 509 1.32 -12.47 -14.29
CA ALA A 509 1.53 -13.91 -14.22
C ALA A 509 1.30 -14.52 -15.60
N PRO A 510 2.33 -14.54 -16.48
CA PRO A 510 2.24 -15.20 -17.78
C PRO A 510 1.96 -16.70 -17.63
N GLU A 511 1.25 -17.26 -18.60
CA GLU A 511 0.96 -18.69 -18.65
C GLU A 511 2.05 -19.45 -19.42
N ILE A 512 2.41 -20.63 -18.93
CA ILE A 512 3.24 -21.57 -19.68
C ILE A 512 2.33 -22.48 -20.51
N GLU A 513 2.49 -22.45 -21.82
CA GLU A 513 1.71 -23.29 -22.72
C GLU A 513 2.03 -24.77 -22.48
N LYS A 514 0.98 -25.56 -22.22
CA LYS A 514 1.12 -27.01 -22.08
C LYS A 514 1.38 -27.62 -23.46
N PRO A 515 2.33 -28.55 -23.60
CA PRO A 515 2.52 -29.29 -24.84
C PRO A 515 1.20 -29.96 -25.26
N GLN A 516 0.67 -29.60 -26.44
CA GLN A 516 -0.55 -30.23 -26.95
C GLN A 516 -0.25 -31.71 -27.28
N PRO A 517 -1.05 -32.68 -26.79
CA PRO A 517 -0.86 -34.08 -27.14
C PRO A 517 -0.92 -34.28 -28.67
N PRO A 518 -0.12 -35.18 -29.26
CA PRO A 518 -0.22 -35.49 -30.67
C PRO A 518 -1.64 -35.98 -30.99
N ALA A 519 -2.26 -35.40 -32.02
CA ALA A 519 -3.63 -35.72 -32.38
C ALA A 519 -3.78 -37.22 -32.74
N PRO A 520 -4.86 -37.90 -32.31
CA PRO A 520 -5.06 -39.34 -32.55
C PRO A 520 -5.01 -39.70 -34.05
N PRO A 521 -4.72 -40.97 -34.42
CA PRO A 521 -4.74 -41.40 -35.81
C PRO A 521 -6.12 -41.16 -36.40
N ALA A 522 -6.17 -40.48 -37.54
CA ALA A 522 -7.41 -40.13 -38.21
C ALA A 522 -8.02 -41.33 -38.95
N LEU A 523 -7.20 -42.32 -39.35
CA LEU A 523 -7.67 -43.56 -39.95
C LEU A 523 -7.49 -44.70 -38.95
N ARG A 524 -8.58 -45.39 -38.60
CA ARG A 524 -8.56 -46.56 -37.73
C ARG A 524 -8.94 -47.79 -38.51
N ILE A 525 -8.07 -48.79 -38.49
CA ILE A 525 -8.27 -50.09 -39.11
C ILE A 525 -8.43 -51.13 -38.00
N THR A 526 -9.44 -51.98 -38.11
CA THR A 526 -9.65 -53.14 -37.24
C THR A 526 -9.81 -54.39 -38.10
N ASN A 527 -9.15 -55.48 -37.73
CA ASN A 527 -9.24 -56.77 -38.41
C ASN A 527 -9.73 -57.84 -37.43
N VAL A 528 -10.94 -58.35 -37.66
CA VAL A 528 -11.63 -59.22 -36.69
C VAL A 528 -12.12 -60.49 -37.38
N PRO A 529 -11.75 -61.69 -36.90
CA PRO A 529 -12.34 -62.93 -37.37
C PRO A 529 -13.73 -63.11 -36.73
N GLU A 530 -14.69 -63.60 -37.51
CA GLU A 530 -16.04 -63.94 -37.03
C GLU A 530 -15.97 -65.03 -35.95
N ARG A 531 -15.14 -66.06 -36.16
CA ARG A 531 -14.80 -67.06 -35.16
C ARG A 531 -13.28 -67.19 -35.07
N PRO A 532 -12.65 -66.79 -33.95
CA PRO A 532 -11.19 -66.88 -33.78
C PRO A 532 -10.68 -68.32 -33.62
N ALA A 533 -11.57 -69.28 -33.37
CA ALA A 533 -11.26 -70.71 -33.38
C ALA A 533 -12.34 -71.50 -34.11
N VAL A 534 -11.93 -72.36 -35.04
CA VAL A 534 -12.81 -73.25 -35.81
C VAL A 534 -12.18 -74.63 -35.97
N PRO A 535 -12.97 -75.69 -36.25
CA PRO A 535 -12.48 -76.99 -36.69
C PRO A 535 -11.42 -76.93 -37.80
N PRO A 536 -10.45 -77.86 -37.83
CA PRO A 536 -9.46 -77.91 -38.89
C PRO A 536 -10.10 -77.96 -40.29
N CYS A 537 -9.53 -77.20 -41.23
CA CYS A 537 -10.03 -77.01 -42.59
C CYS A 537 -11.39 -76.28 -42.74
N GLU A 538 -12.03 -75.81 -41.67
CA GLU A 538 -13.30 -75.07 -41.77
C GLU A 538 -13.08 -73.61 -42.18
N GLU A 539 -14.07 -73.01 -42.84
CA GLU A 539 -14.07 -71.59 -43.16
C GLU A 539 -14.77 -70.73 -42.09
N THR A 540 -14.22 -69.54 -41.82
CA THR A 540 -14.84 -68.49 -41.00
C THR A 540 -14.75 -67.13 -41.70
N GLY A 541 -15.68 -66.22 -41.40
CA GLY A 541 -15.56 -64.84 -41.87
C GLY A 541 -14.36 -64.12 -41.23
N ASN A 542 -13.78 -63.19 -41.97
CA ASN A 542 -12.84 -62.20 -41.48
C ASN A 542 -13.25 -60.82 -42.01
N THR A 543 -13.29 -59.83 -41.11
CA THR A 543 -13.76 -58.48 -41.43
C THR A 543 -12.67 -57.45 -41.14
N VAL A 544 -12.20 -56.77 -42.18
CA VAL A 544 -11.35 -55.58 -42.07
C VAL A 544 -12.23 -54.34 -42.18
N THR A 545 -12.27 -53.51 -41.15
CA THR A 545 -12.98 -52.22 -41.18
C THR A 545 -11.97 -51.09 -41.23
N ILE A 546 -12.11 -50.18 -42.19
CA ILE A 546 -11.32 -48.97 -42.35
C ILE A 546 -12.25 -47.79 -42.05
N ALA A 547 -12.08 -47.13 -40.90
CA ALA A 547 -12.87 -45.97 -40.50
C ALA A 547 -12.02 -44.69 -40.54
N ASP A 548 -12.53 -43.64 -41.17
CA ASP A 548 -11.87 -42.33 -41.26
C ASP A 548 -12.60 -41.31 -40.41
N PHE A 549 -11.93 -40.77 -39.40
CA PHE A 549 -12.43 -39.75 -38.49
C PHE A 549 -12.00 -38.34 -38.87
N SER A 550 -11.37 -38.15 -40.04
CA SER A 550 -10.98 -36.83 -40.52
C SER A 550 -12.15 -36.06 -41.15
N ALA A 551 -12.06 -34.73 -41.09
CA ALA A 551 -13.07 -33.81 -41.63
C ALA A 551 -13.12 -33.78 -43.18
N ARG A 552 -12.13 -34.38 -43.86
CA ARG A 552 -12.05 -34.43 -45.33
C ARG A 552 -11.88 -35.87 -45.76
N LYS A 553 -12.55 -36.25 -46.86
CA LYS A 553 -12.42 -37.59 -47.42
C LYS A 553 -10.96 -37.95 -47.68
N ARG A 554 -10.58 -39.19 -47.39
CA ARG A 554 -9.27 -39.75 -47.76
C ARG A 554 -9.35 -40.33 -49.16
N THR A 555 -8.58 -39.76 -50.08
CA THR A 555 -8.55 -40.19 -51.48
C THR A 555 -7.42 -41.19 -51.73
N GLY A 556 -7.71 -42.29 -52.42
CA GLY A 556 -6.71 -43.26 -52.86
C GLY A 556 -5.96 -43.98 -51.72
N ALA A 557 -6.64 -44.25 -50.60
CA ALA A 557 -6.07 -45.03 -49.51
C ALA A 557 -5.78 -46.47 -49.97
N ALA A 558 -4.69 -47.06 -49.46
CA ALA A 558 -4.28 -48.42 -49.78
C ALA A 558 -4.03 -49.24 -48.52
N VAL A 559 -4.66 -50.41 -48.45
CA VAL A 559 -4.59 -51.35 -47.33
C VAL A 559 -4.26 -52.73 -47.88
N GLU A 560 -3.31 -53.42 -47.23
CA GLU A 560 -2.72 -54.66 -47.73
C GLU A 560 -2.71 -55.74 -46.65
N TRP A 561 -3.00 -56.99 -47.03
CA TRP A 561 -2.97 -58.16 -46.15
C TRP A 561 -2.66 -59.44 -46.94
N PRO A 562 -2.14 -60.50 -46.32
CA PRO A 562 -1.75 -61.71 -47.04
C PRO A 562 -2.95 -62.43 -47.69
N VAL A 563 -2.70 -63.08 -48.82
CA VAL A 563 -3.66 -63.96 -49.48
C VAL A 563 -3.81 -65.24 -48.66
N THR A 564 -5.02 -65.52 -48.20
CA THR A 564 -5.39 -66.74 -47.49
C THR A 564 -6.20 -67.67 -48.38
N ALA A 565 -6.24 -68.97 -48.05
CA ALA A 565 -7.19 -69.90 -48.63
C ALA A 565 -8.62 -69.52 -48.22
N GLY A 566 -9.59 -69.66 -49.14
CA GLY A 566 -11.00 -69.29 -48.92
C GLY A 566 -11.57 -68.43 -50.06
N SER A 567 -12.56 -67.60 -49.76
CA SER A 567 -13.19 -66.73 -50.76
C SER A 567 -12.30 -65.54 -51.13
N ALA A 568 -12.57 -64.93 -52.29
CA ALA A 568 -12.06 -63.60 -52.57
C ALA A 568 -12.68 -62.57 -51.59
N PRO A 569 -11.91 -61.57 -51.12
CA PRO A 569 -12.42 -60.50 -50.29
C PRO A 569 -13.35 -59.57 -51.08
N VAL A 570 -14.41 -59.10 -50.44
CA VAL A 570 -15.39 -58.16 -51.00
C VAL A 570 -15.40 -56.90 -50.17
N ALA A 571 -15.21 -55.74 -50.80
CA ALA A 571 -15.21 -54.44 -50.14
C ALA A 571 -16.55 -53.72 -50.35
N SER A 572 -17.05 -53.05 -49.32
CA SER A 572 -18.27 -52.22 -49.41
C SER A 572 -18.10 -50.99 -50.32
N ALA A 573 -16.86 -50.55 -50.55
CA ALA A 573 -16.47 -49.49 -51.48
C ALA A 573 -14.99 -49.64 -51.89
N GLY A 574 -14.61 -49.08 -53.03
CA GLY A 574 -13.26 -49.25 -53.61
C GLY A 574 -13.09 -50.59 -54.30
N SER A 575 -11.84 -50.98 -54.56
CA SER A 575 -11.51 -52.21 -55.29
C SER A 575 -10.44 -53.01 -54.55
N VAL A 576 -10.59 -54.33 -54.51
CA VAL A 576 -9.55 -55.24 -54.00
C VAL A 576 -8.90 -55.94 -55.19
N THR A 577 -7.57 -55.91 -55.24
CA THR A 577 -6.77 -56.57 -56.27
C THR A 577 -5.79 -57.54 -55.62
N LYS A 578 -5.66 -58.75 -56.17
CA LYS A 578 -4.65 -59.73 -55.75
C LYS A 578 -3.34 -59.45 -56.46
N ARG A 579 -2.26 -59.22 -55.71
CA ARG A 579 -0.89 -59.01 -56.20
C ARG A 579 0.03 -60.06 -55.61
N GLY A 580 0.26 -61.15 -56.35
CA GLY A 580 1.04 -62.28 -55.86
C GLY A 580 0.41 -62.89 -54.60
N SER A 581 1.13 -62.83 -53.48
CA SER A 581 0.73 -63.33 -52.17
C SER A 581 -0.01 -62.31 -51.28
N VAL A 582 -0.37 -61.13 -51.80
CA VAL A 582 -1.01 -60.05 -51.03
C VAL A 582 -2.30 -59.58 -51.70
N TYR A 583 -3.35 -59.34 -50.91
CA TYR A 583 -4.52 -58.57 -51.32
C TYR A 583 -4.26 -57.09 -51.05
N VAL A 584 -4.57 -56.24 -52.03
CA VAL A 584 -4.45 -54.79 -51.94
C VAL A 584 -5.81 -54.17 -52.20
N TRP A 585 -6.42 -53.59 -51.17
CA TRP A 585 -7.56 -52.70 -51.31
C TRP A 585 -7.08 -51.29 -51.68
N LYS A 586 -7.74 -50.67 -52.66
CA LYS A 586 -7.58 -49.25 -53.01
C LYS A 586 -8.93 -48.58 -53.14
N GLY A 587 -9.09 -47.43 -52.51
CA GLY A 587 -10.31 -46.65 -52.63
C GLY A 587 -10.30 -45.35 -51.83
N ASP A 588 -11.39 -44.60 -51.97
CA ASP A 588 -11.67 -43.43 -51.15
C ASP A 588 -12.42 -43.86 -49.86
N VAL A 589 -12.10 -43.25 -48.73
CA VAL A 589 -12.90 -43.33 -47.49
C VAL A 589 -13.53 -41.96 -47.25
N ALA A 590 -14.85 -41.91 -47.16
CA ALA A 590 -15.55 -40.66 -46.86
C ALA A 590 -15.15 -40.11 -45.48
N ALA A 591 -15.19 -38.78 -45.32
CA ALA A 591 -15.03 -38.14 -44.02
C ALA A 591 -16.07 -38.71 -43.03
N HIS A 592 -15.65 -39.12 -41.84
CA HIS A 592 -16.49 -39.81 -40.85
C HIS A 592 -17.15 -41.12 -41.36
N GLY A 593 -16.68 -41.64 -42.49
CA GLY A 593 -17.19 -42.85 -43.13
C GLY A 593 -16.38 -44.10 -42.76
N LYS A 594 -16.87 -45.26 -43.21
CA LYS A 594 -16.17 -46.53 -43.09
C LYS A 594 -16.27 -47.36 -44.36
N VAL A 595 -15.23 -48.15 -44.62
CA VAL A 595 -15.19 -49.22 -45.62
C VAL A 595 -15.04 -50.55 -44.89
N VAL A 596 -15.89 -51.52 -45.23
CA VAL A 596 -15.89 -52.85 -44.64
C VAL A 596 -15.48 -53.84 -45.72
N ILE A 597 -14.48 -54.65 -45.44
CA ILE A 597 -13.96 -55.68 -46.35
C ILE A 597 -14.18 -57.03 -45.66
N THR A 598 -14.99 -57.90 -46.27
CA THR A 598 -15.30 -59.22 -45.74
C THR A 598 -14.69 -60.32 -46.60
N GLN A 599 -14.22 -61.39 -45.96
CA GLN A 599 -13.63 -62.53 -46.63
C GLN A 599 -13.95 -63.81 -45.86
N ARG A 600 -14.24 -64.93 -46.54
CA ARG A 600 -14.21 -66.26 -45.93
C ARG A 600 -12.78 -66.78 -45.96
N VAL A 601 -12.26 -67.17 -44.81
CA VAL A 601 -10.90 -67.67 -44.63
C VAL A 601 -10.98 -69.11 -44.16
N LYS A 602 -10.31 -70.00 -44.89
CA LYS A 602 -10.14 -71.41 -44.50
C LYS A 602 -9.03 -71.51 -43.46
N ALA A 603 -9.35 -72.03 -42.28
CA ALA A 603 -8.38 -72.30 -41.23
C ALA A 603 -7.41 -73.43 -41.63
N SER A 604 -6.28 -73.53 -40.92
CA SER A 604 -5.35 -74.64 -41.13
C SER A 604 -6.04 -76.00 -40.93
N CYS A 605 -5.60 -76.99 -41.69
CA CYS A 605 -5.99 -78.39 -41.51
C CYS A 605 -5.22 -79.07 -40.36
N THR A 606 -4.18 -78.42 -39.84
CA THR A 606 -3.39 -78.91 -38.71
C THR A 606 -3.98 -78.38 -37.41
N THR A 607 -4.39 -79.27 -36.51
CA THR A 607 -4.87 -78.86 -35.18
C THR A 607 -3.77 -78.11 -34.41
N GLY A 608 -4.12 -76.96 -33.83
CA GLY A 608 -3.20 -76.10 -33.07
C GLY A 608 -2.49 -75.03 -33.91
N GLU A 609 -2.52 -75.12 -35.24
CA GLU A 609 -1.93 -74.12 -36.13
C GLU A 609 -2.87 -72.92 -36.31
N ALA A 610 -2.27 -71.73 -36.40
CA ALA A 610 -3.00 -70.46 -36.50
C ALA A 610 -2.75 -69.78 -37.85
N THR A 611 -3.82 -69.35 -38.50
CA THR A 611 -3.78 -68.49 -39.68
C THR A 611 -3.83 -67.04 -39.21
N ALA A 612 -2.70 -66.35 -39.29
CA ALA A 612 -2.61 -64.92 -38.96
C ALA A 612 -2.79 -64.05 -40.22
N ILE A 613 -3.65 -63.04 -40.13
CA ILE A 613 -3.88 -62.05 -41.18
C ILE A 613 -3.52 -60.69 -40.60
N THR A 614 -2.35 -60.20 -40.93
CA THR A 614 -1.91 -58.87 -40.52
C THR A 614 -2.19 -57.86 -41.62
N VAL A 615 -2.94 -56.82 -41.28
CA VAL A 615 -3.27 -55.71 -42.16
C VAL A 615 -2.25 -54.60 -41.98
N THR A 616 -1.72 -54.08 -43.09
CA THR A 616 -0.86 -52.90 -43.11
C THR A 616 -1.42 -51.84 -44.04
N ALA A 617 -1.15 -50.57 -43.76
CA ALA A 617 -1.62 -49.46 -44.58
C ALA A 617 -0.50 -48.46 -44.85
N GLY A 618 -0.35 -48.07 -46.11
CA GLY A 618 0.62 -47.08 -46.57
C GLY A 618 0.14 -45.63 -46.45
N VAL A 619 -0.66 -45.31 -45.43
CA VAL A 619 -1.38 -44.03 -45.32
C VAL A 619 -1.00 -43.28 -44.04
N PRO A 620 -0.79 -41.94 -44.10
CA PRO A 620 -0.43 -41.16 -42.92
C PRO A 620 -1.53 -41.17 -41.84
N ARG A 621 -1.12 -41.22 -40.57
CA ARG A 621 -2.00 -41.21 -39.39
C ARG A 621 -2.97 -42.41 -39.31
N THR A 622 -2.48 -43.60 -39.65
CA THR A 622 -3.14 -44.91 -39.43
C THR A 622 -2.64 -45.59 -38.15
N ASN A 623 -3.47 -46.42 -37.53
CA ASN A 623 -3.03 -47.33 -36.46
C ASN A 623 -2.31 -48.60 -36.96
N CYS A 624 -2.36 -48.90 -38.28
CA CYS A 624 -1.72 -50.08 -38.89
C CYS A 624 -0.62 -49.68 -39.89
N PRO A 625 0.58 -49.24 -39.45
CA PRO A 625 1.67 -48.86 -40.35
C PRO A 625 2.29 -50.07 -41.06
N LYS A 626 3.17 -49.83 -42.05
CA LYS A 626 3.85 -50.88 -42.83
C LYS A 626 4.75 -51.84 -42.02
N ALA A 627 5.11 -51.49 -40.79
CA ALA A 627 5.85 -52.37 -39.87
C ALA A 627 4.88 -52.92 -38.80
N PRO A 628 4.66 -54.24 -38.71
CA PRO A 628 3.78 -54.84 -37.71
C PRO A 628 4.29 -54.58 -36.28
N ARG A 629 3.36 -54.44 -35.33
CA ARG A 629 3.68 -54.46 -33.89
C ARG A 629 3.20 -55.81 -33.34
N GLY A 630 4.09 -56.59 -32.73
CA GLY A 630 3.67 -57.87 -32.12
C GLY A 630 2.71 -57.67 -30.93
N GLY A 631 1.89 -58.69 -30.61
CA GLY A 631 0.91 -58.68 -29.51
C GLY A 631 -0.55 -58.62 -29.98
N ASP A 632 -1.49 -58.27 -29.09
CA ASP A 632 -2.91 -58.02 -29.37
C ASP A 632 -3.08 -56.76 -30.27
N ASP A 633 -2.63 -56.88 -31.51
CA ASP A 633 -2.65 -55.83 -32.51
C ASP A 633 -4.03 -55.79 -33.19
N PRO A 634 -4.80 -54.68 -33.10
CA PRO A 634 -6.09 -54.55 -33.80
C PRO A 634 -5.98 -54.69 -35.32
N CYS A 635 -4.77 -54.64 -35.87
CA CYS A 635 -4.46 -54.85 -37.28
C CYS A 635 -4.32 -56.34 -37.64
N THR A 636 -4.22 -57.24 -36.67
CA THR A 636 -3.99 -58.67 -36.89
C THR A 636 -5.19 -59.49 -36.42
N SER A 637 -5.77 -60.28 -37.32
CA SER A 637 -6.71 -61.34 -36.95
C SER A 637 -5.98 -62.68 -36.91
N VAL A 638 -6.34 -63.51 -35.93
CA VAL A 638 -5.77 -64.86 -35.76
C VAL A 638 -6.90 -65.86 -35.71
N ILE A 639 -6.87 -66.85 -36.60
CA ILE A 639 -7.84 -67.94 -36.68
C ILE A 639 -7.11 -69.24 -36.34
N THR A 640 -7.43 -69.86 -35.21
CA THR A 640 -6.78 -71.10 -34.75
C THR A 640 -7.61 -72.33 -35.10
N ALA A 641 -6.99 -73.33 -35.71
CA ALA A 641 -7.63 -74.62 -35.94
C ALA A 641 -7.69 -75.42 -34.63
N ARG A 642 -8.90 -75.63 -34.07
CA ARG A 642 -9.10 -76.38 -32.81
C ARG A 642 -10.08 -77.52 -33.05
N ARG A 643 -9.79 -78.71 -32.50
CA ARG A 643 -10.78 -79.81 -32.50
C ARG A 643 -11.98 -79.41 -31.67
N GLU A 644 -13.16 -79.63 -32.23
CA GLU A 644 -14.43 -79.50 -31.51
C GLU A 644 -14.42 -80.53 -30.36
N GLN A 645 -14.44 -80.08 -29.11
CA GLN A 645 -14.67 -80.98 -27.98
C GLN A 645 -16.16 -81.35 -27.99
N ALA A 646 -16.47 -82.57 -28.40
CA ALA A 646 -17.80 -83.14 -28.17
C ALA A 646 -18.08 -83.15 -26.66
N ARG A 647 -19.12 -82.45 -26.23
CA ARG A 647 -19.64 -82.51 -24.86
C ARG A 647 -20.08 -83.97 -24.60
N PRO A 648 -19.64 -84.64 -23.52
CA PRO A 648 -20.13 -85.99 -23.22
C PRO A 648 -21.64 -85.96 -22.95
N ALA A 649 -22.36 -86.93 -23.52
CA ALA A 649 -23.76 -87.19 -23.17
C ALA A 649 -23.85 -87.65 -21.70
N PRO A 650 -24.84 -87.19 -20.92
CA PRO A 650 -25.00 -87.64 -19.54
C PRO A 650 -25.43 -89.13 -19.53
N PRO A 651 -24.88 -89.96 -18.62
CA PRO A 651 -25.29 -91.36 -18.51
C PRO A 651 -26.71 -91.49 -17.95
N GLN A 652 -27.49 -92.36 -18.56
CA GLN A 652 -28.75 -92.86 -18.01
C GLN A 652 -28.43 -93.82 -16.88
N ASP A 653 -28.96 -93.59 -15.68
CA ASP A 653 -29.19 -94.66 -14.73
C ASP A 653 -30.53 -94.48 -14.02
N SER A 654 -31.31 -95.55 -14.14
CA SER A 654 -32.61 -95.79 -13.56
C SER A 654 -32.45 -96.37 -12.15
N HIS A 655 -33.06 -95.74 -11.14
CA HIS A 655 -33.91 -96.46 -10.17
C HIS A 655 -34.79 -95.48 -9.38
N ARG A 656 -36.10 -95.77 -9.45
CA ARG A 656 -37.23 -95.18 -8.70
C ARG A 656 -37.05 -95.37 -7.19
N GLN A 657 -37.51 -94.41 -6.37
CA GLN A 657 -38.85 -94.49 -5.74
C GLN A 657 -39.28 -93.20 -5.00
N HIS A 658 -40.44 -92.71 -5.45
CA HIS A 658 -41.59 -92.13 -4.73
C HIS A 658 -41.48 -90.93 -3.80
N GLY A 659 -42.25 -89.89 -4.18
CA GLY A 659 -42.70 -88.79 -3.30
C GLY A 659 -43.30 -87.59 -4.05
N SER A 660 -44.40 -87.81 -4.77
CA SER A 660 -45.37 -86.86 -5.35
C SER A 660 -45.78 -85.68 -4.44
N ALA A 661 -46.38 -84.55 -4.86
CA ALA A 661 -46.65 -83.87 -6.13
C ALA A 661 -47.48 -82.61 -5.76
N LEU A 662 -47.27 -81.47 -6.44
CA LEU A 662 -48.29 -80.57 -7.04
C LEU A 662 -47.83 -79.10 -7.14
N ALA A 663 -47.76 -78.64 -8.40
CA ALA A 663 -48.28 -77.39 -8.98
C ALA A 663 -47.69 -75.99 -8.64
N ASP A 664 -47.05 -75.44 -9.68
CA ASP A 664 -47.36 -74.17 -10.39
C ASP A 664 -47.28 -72.79 -9.72
N THR A 665 -46.40 -71.92 -10.25
CA THR A 665 -46.71 -70.67 -11.01
C THR A 665 -45.46 -69.78 -11.14
N GLY A 666 -45.34 -69.06 -12.27
CA GLY A 666 -44.75 -67.72 -12.28
C GLY A 666 -43.62 -67.48 -13.28
N ASP A 667 -43.88 -66.56 -14.20
CA ASP A 667 -43.20 -66.29 -15.47
C ASP A 667 -42.54 -64.88 -15.48
N SER A 668 -41.62 -64.69 -16.43
CA SER A 668 -41.29 -63.46 -17.21
C SER A 668 -40.78 -62.10 -16.61
N ASP A 669 -39.67 -61.65 -17.22
CA ASP A 669 -39.44 -60.38 -17.97
C ASP A 669 -38.95 -59.02 -17.38
N THR A 670 -37.99 -58.45 -18.15
CA THR A 670 -37.86 -57.05 -18.67
C THR A 670 -37.21 -55.89 -17.89
N LEU A 671 -36.08 -55.39 -18.44
CA LEU A 671 -35.89 -54.17 -19.28
C LEU A 671 -36.53 -52.80 -18.93
N LEU A 672 -35.73 -51.77 -19.30
CA LEU A 672 -36.06 -50.48 -19.95
C LEU A 672 -36.35 -49.20 -19.13
N TYR A 673 -35.45 -48.22 -19.34
CA TYR A 673 -35.67 -46.83 -19.77
C TYR A 673 -37.01 -46.13 -19.50
N GLY A 674 -36.91 -44.88 -19.05
CA GLY A 674 -37.43 -43.76 -19.84
C GLY A 674 -38.23 -42.69 -19.11
N GLY A 675 -37.66 -41.46 -19.10
CA GLY A 675 -38.37 -40.17 -19.22
C GLY A 675 -39.32 -39.76 -18.08
N LEU A 676 -39.69 -38.50 -17.89
CA LEU A 676 -39.43 -37.25 -18.59
C LEU A 676 -40.07 -36.14 -17.73
N ALA A 677 -39.46 -34.96 -17.75
CA ALA A 677 -40.04 -33.62 -17.55
C ALA A 677 -40.75 -33.25 -16.23
N GLY A 678 -40.41 -32.04 -15.77
CA GLY A 678 -41.34 -31.22 -14.99
C GLY A 678 -40.70 -30.16 -14.11
N ALA A 679 -40.32 -29.02 -14.71
CA ALA A 679 -40.56 -27.65 -14.25
C ALA A 679 -41.41 -27.50 -12.95
N LEU A 680 -41.19 -26.58 -12.00
CA LEU A 680 -40.79 -25.19 -12.02
C LEU A 680 -40.75 -24.71 -10.55
N CYS A 681 -39.99 -23.64 -10.29
CA CYS A 681 -40.21 -22.55 -9.32
C CYS A 681 -40.71 -22.82 -7.89
N GLY A 682 -40.04 -22.17 -6.93
CA GLY A 682 -40.77 -21.50 -5.85
C GLY A 682 -40.09 -21.47 -4.48
N LEU A 683 -39.31 -20.41 -4.25
CA LEU A 683 -39.39 -19.52 -3.09
C LEU A 683 -39.59 -20.08 -1.67
N GLY A 684 -38.59 -19.75 -0.84
CA GLY A 684 -38.76 -19.23 0.52
C GLY A 684 -38.78 -20.29 1.63
N VAL A 685 -38.34 -20.04 2.84
CA VAL A 685 -37.76 -18.88 3.52
C VAL A 685 -37.39 -19.39 4.93
N LEU A 686 -36.34 -18.83 5.53
CA LEU A 686 -35.99 -18.80 6.97
C LEU A 686 -36.18 -20.06 7.86
N ALA A 687 -35.08 -20.49 8.48
CA ALA A 687 -35.04 -20.57 9.95
C ALA A 687 -33.61 -20.34 10.46
N VAL A 688 -33.51 -19.30 11.29
CA VAL A 688 -32.38 -18.92 12.14
C VAL A 688 -32.21 -19.95 13.25
N ALA A 689 -30.97 -20.37 13.53
CA ALA A 689 -30.59 -20.80 14.87
C ALA A 689 -29.15 -20.36 15.15
N ALA A 690 -29.05 -19.40 16.06
CA ALA A 690 -27.82 -18.86 16.58
C ALA A 690 -27.22 -19.75 17.67
N ALA A 691 -25.91 -19.57 17.85
CA ALA A 691 -25.19 -19.49 19.12
C ALA A 691 -24.56 -20.77 19.73
N ARG A 692 -23.22 -20.69 19.69
CA ARG A 692 -22.28 -20.71 20.83
C ARG A 692 -21.91 -22.03 21.51
N SER A 693 -20.67 -22.43 21.21
CA SER A 693 -19.49 -22.48 22.09
C SER A 693 -19.61 -23.05 23.51
N ARG A 694 -18.72 -24.01 23.78
CA ARG A 694 -17.81 -24.23 24.94
C ARG A 694 -17.42 -25.71 24.87
N ARG A 695 -16.23 -26.21 25.22
CA ARG A 695 -15.06 -25.83 26.04
C ARG A 695 -14.04 -26.97 25.72
N ASP A 696 -12.72 -26.81 25.76
CA ASP A 696 -11.85 -26.28 26.81
C ASP A 696 -10.55 -25.70 26.22
#